data_AF-A0AAD6FSG4-F1
#
_entry.id   AF-A0AAD6FSG4-F1
#
_cell.length_a   1.000
_cell.length_b   1.000
_cell.length_c   1.000
_cell.angle_alpha   90.00
_cell.angle_beta   90.00
_cell.angle_gamma   90.00
#
_symmetry.space_group_name_H-M   'P 1'
#
loop_
_entity.id
_entity.type
_entity.pdbx_description
1 polymer ?
#
loop_
_entity_poly.entity_id
_entity_poly.type
_entity_poly.pdbx_seq_one_letter_code
_entity_poly.pdbx_strand_id
1 'polypeptide(L)'
;MMSGKHFKAHEVSCCIKYFIFGFNIIFWFLGLAFLGIGLWAWNEKGVLSNISSITDLGGFDPVWLFLVVGGVMFVLGFAGCIGALRENSFLLKFFSVFLGIIFFLELTAGVLAFVFKDWIKDQLNFFINNNIRAYRDDIDLQNLIDFTQEYWECCGAFGADDWNLNIYFNCTDTNPSREKCGVPFSCCTKDPAPCYLHPPEGRLTLSTIMAAGQQDVEASGLTPLRLCQHSKVEKRLGGEDVINTQCGYDIRAKPDSEQRTFIYIKGCVPQFEKWLQENLTVVAGIFIGIALLQTSTETPKGKKDVPGLCLDASTEGNYINQLCPKQRVLFTSSSVTASAKGGAAGPRLNNDQLYKFSYSTEVLVDRVRGSKEGTAGYRISSDVDVNLVWRDTSNKDDQLIQLAISNVRIEPASQRSKKKNVLHGSTAESLLGKTKLAALTKPFFLHLKNGKAKAFYSFWAEPATIKNLKRGLASLLQMQRTTGKVIENDVSGRCTVEYKAVKGQVTRTKVLDTCKTAETGFTTFSQVLGVGRKSSSVTTFTLEDGFIHSAVAEETHSLAVNSRRSAAAKVVSRQTLTLVGTEAGPLEAAGTDVAEVVKSIDAKLAAVGIIADKVKSKCKGCPTLFEHWQSEQKQLEPASLSKATAPRSFLALLQSIRKASKDEILKVLQSASKTSL
;
A
#
# COMPACT_ATOMS: atom_id res chain seq x y z
N MET A 1 -76.92 4.59 -2.11
CA MET A 1 -75.71 4.78 -2.94
C MET A 1 -75.19 6.20 -2.72
N MET A 2 -74.09 6.38 -1.99
CA MET A 2 -73.29 7.59 -2.09
C MET A 2 -71.81 7.19 -2.03
N SER A 3 -71.09 7.75 -2.99
CA SER A 3 -69.82 7.30 -3.54
C SER A 3 -68.63 7.62 -2.62
N GLY A 4 -67.75 6.64 -2.43
CA GLY A 4 -66.50 6.78 -1.70
C GLY A 4 -65.50 7.65 -2.46
N LYS A 5 -64.92 8.63 -1.77
CA LYS A 5 -63.72 9.35 -2.24
C LYS A 5 -62.49 8.68 -1.66
N HIS A 6 -61.76 7.98 -2.53
CA HIS A 6 -60.41 7.48 -2.27
C HIS A 6 -59.48 8.64 -1.92
N PHE A 7 -58.94 8.64 -0.71
CA PHE A 7 -57.80 9.47 -0.33
C PHE A 7 -56.55 8.90 -1.00
N LYS A 8 -55.92 9.65 -1.90
CA LYS A 8 -54.58 9.31 -2.42
C LYS A 8 -53.55 9.58 -1.31
N ALA A 9 -52.83 8.52 -0.93
CA ALA A 9 -51.68 8.60 -0.05
C ALA A 9 -50.59 9.47 -0.71
N HIS A 10 -49.90 10.27 0.10
CA HIS A 10 -48.77 11.10 -0.32
C HIS A 10 -47.61 10.18 -0.76
N GLU A 11 -47.38 10.05 -2.07
CA GLU A 11 -46.28 9.24 -2.59
C GLU A 11 -44.93 9.87 -2.23
N VAL A 12 -44.11 9.13 -1.48
CA VAL A 12 -42.72 9.47 -1.20
C VAL A 12 -41.92 9.37 -2.50
N SER A 13 -41.11 10.39 -2.83
CA SER A 13 -40.30 10.39 -4.06
C SER A 13 -39.46 9.12 -4.18
N CYS A 14 -39.61 8.43 -5.31
CA CYS A 14 -38.94 7.17 -5.65
C CYS A 14 -37.42 7.19 -5.37
N CYS A 15 -36.76 8.32 -5.63
CA CYS A 15 -35.33 8.52 -5.38
C CYS A 15 -34.95 8.39 -3.89
N ILE A 16 -35.78 8.86 -2.97
CA ILE A 16 -35.52 8.80 -1.53
C ILE A 16 -35.65 7.36 -1.03
N LYS A 17 -36.63 6.60 -1.54
CA LYS A 17 -36.82 5.18 -1.19
C LYS A 17 -35.60 4.34 -1.57
N TYR A 18 -35.10 4.50 -2.79
CA TYR A 18 -33.89 3.79 -3.25
C TYR A 18 -32.61 4.29 -2.58
N PHE A 19 -32.54 5.58 -2.24
CA PHE A 19 -31.41 6.13 -1.48
C PHE A 19 -31.33 5.57 -0.05
N ILE A 20 -32.45 5.53 0.68
CA ILE A 20 -32.53 4.94 2.02
C ILE A 20 -32.19 3.44 1.98
N PHE A 21 -32.69 2.72 0.96
CA PHE A 21 -32.34 1.32 0.76
C PHE A 21 -30.84 1.12 0.48
N GLY A 22 -30.26 1.92 -0.41
CA GLY A 22 -28.85 1.86 -0.77
C GLY A 22 -27.91 2.22 0.38
N PHE A 23 -28.30 3.13 1.26
CA PHE A 23 -27.52 3.45 2.46
C PHE A 23 -27.60 2.31 3.49
N ASN A 24 -28.81 1.82 3.81
CA ASN A 24 -29.00 0.76 4.81
C ASN A 24 -28.33 -0.57 4.42
N ILE A 25 -28.24 -0.89 3.12
CA ILE A 25 -27.57 -2.13 2.68
C ILE A 25 -26.05 -2.06 2.92
N ILE A 26 -25.45 -0.88 2.83
CA ILE A 26 -24.02 -0.68 3.14
C ILE A 26 -23.77 -0.91 4.64
N PHE A 27 -24.58 -0.31 5.53
CA PHE A 27 -24.47 -0.54 6.97
C PHE A 27 -24.70 -1.99 7.36
N TRP A 28 -25.59 -2.68 6.67
CA TRP A 28 -25.85 -4.09 6.91
C TRP A 28 -24.62 -4.97 6.61
N PHE A 29 -23.95 -4.75 5.47
CA PHE A 29 -22.71 -5.46 5.15
C PHE A 29 -21.53 -5.07 6.06
N LEU A 30 -21.44 -3.79 6.46
CA LEU A 30 -20.44 -3.35 7.44
C LEU A 30 -20.67 -4.00 8.81
N GLY A 31 -21.92 -4.13 9.26
CA GLY A 31 -22.28 -4.87 10.47
C GLY A 31 -21.85 -6.33 10.41
N LEU A 32 -22.06 -7.00 9.26
CA LEU A 32 -21.62 -8.38 9.06
C LEU A 32 -20.08 -8.52 9.11
N ALA A 33 -19.36 -7.57 8.52
CA ALA A 33 -17.90 -7.55 8.58
C ALA A 33 -17.39 -7.36 10.03
N PHE A 34 -17.99 -6.44 10.79
CA PHE A 34 -17.60 -6.17 12.18
C PHE A 34 -17.89 -7.36 13.10
N LEU A 35 -19.05 -8.00 12.93
CA LEU A 35 -19.37 -9.26 13.62
C LEU A 35 -18.40 -10.37 13.25
N GLY A 36 -18.03 -10.49 11.97
CA GLY A 36 -17.05 -11.48 11.50
C GLY A 36 -15.68 -11.29 12.14
N ILE A 37 -15.17 -10.05 12.19
CA ILE A 37 -13.91 -9.70 12.85
C ILE A 37 -13.99 -9.98 14.36
N GLY A 38 -15.09 -9.56 15.01
CA GLY A 38 -15.28 -9.77 16.44
C GLY A 38 -15.33 -11.25 16.82
N LEU A 39 -16.08 -12.07 16.06
CA LEU A 39 -16.17 -13.52 16.30
C LEU A 39 -14.86 -14.25 15.99
N TRP A 40 -14.14 -13.82 14.95
CA TRP A 40 -12.82 -14.37 14.63
C TRP A 40 -11.81 -14.08 15.77
N ALA A 41 -11.74 -12.82 16.22
CA ALA A 41 -10.89 -12.42 17.34
C ALA A 41 -11.28 -13.10 18.65
N TRP A 42 -12.58 -13.28 18.91
CA TRP A 42 -13.07 -14.04 20.07
C TRP A 42 -12.64 -15.49 20.04
N ASN A 43 -12.75 -16.15 18.88
CA ASN A 43 -12.35 -17.54 18.71
C ASN A 43 -10.84 -17.73 18.88
N GLU A 44 -10.04 -16.80 18.36
CA GLU A 44 -8.58 -16.83 18.50
C GLU A 44 -8.14 -16.61 19.96
N LYS A 45 -8.82 -15.73 20.70
CA LYS A 45 -8.63 -15.56 22.16
C LYS A 45 -9.13 -16.76 22.97
N GLY A 46 -10.25 -17.39 22.56
CA GLY A 46 -10.90 -18.49 23.26
C GLY A 46 -10.09 -19.80 23.26
N VAL A 47 -9.27 -20.03 22.24
CA VAL A 47 -8.34 -21.17 22.15
C VAL A 47 -7.20 -21.09 23.20
N LEU A 48 -7.03 -19.95 23.87
CA LEU A 48 -5.96 -19.67 24.84
C LEU A 48 -6.44 -19.48 26.30
N SER A 49 -7.59 -20.03 26.69
CA SER A 49 -8.15 -19.79 28.04
C SER A 49 -7.48 -20.62 29.15
N ASN A 50 -6.41 -20.08 29.74
CA ASN A 50 -5.97 -20.36 31.12
C ASN A 50 -5.11 -19.22 31.71
N ILE A 51 -5.43 -17.96 31.42
CA ILE A 51 -4.82 -16.81 32.11
C ILE A 51 -5.91 -15.79 32.44
N SER A 52 -6.56 -16.03 33.57
CA SER A 52 -7.50 -15.14 34.24
C SER A 52 -6.77 -14.03 35.02
N SER A 53 -5.82 -13.32 34.39
CA SER A 53 -4.98 -12.35 35.12
C SER A 53 -4.75 -11.01 34.41
N ILE A 54 -5.43 -10.71 33.30
CA ILE A 54 -5.20 -9.47 32.53
C ILE A 54 -6.45 -8.56 32.47
N THR A 55 -7.57 -8.97 33.07
CA THR A 55 -8.82 -8.19 33.03
C THR A 55 -9.16 -7.56 34.37
N ASP A 56 -8.23 -6.81 34.96
CA ASP A 56 -8.52 -5.97 36.13
C ASP A 56 -8.47 -4.48 35.82
N LEU A 57 -8.96 -4.15 34.61
CA LEU A 57 -9.43 -2.82 34.26
C LEU A 57 -10.79 -2.97 33.60
N GLY A 58 -11.81 -2.40 34.25
CA GLY A 58 -13.20 -2.53 33.89
C GLY A 58 -13.49 -2.33 32.40
N GLY A 59 -13.72 -3.45 31.71
CA GLY A 59 -14.88 -3.58 30.84
C GLY A 59 -14.80 -3.14 29.38
N PHE A 60 -13.63 -2.94 28.77
CA PHE A 60 -13.56 -2.72 27.32
C PHE A 60 -12.50 -3.60 26.65
N ASP A 61 -12.84 -4.87 26.43
CA ASP A 61 -12.16 -5.65 25.38
C ASP A 61 -12.59 -5.06 24.02
N PRO A 62 -11.66 -4.64 23.15
CA PRO A 62 -11.99 -4.21 21.80
C PRO A 62 -12.88 -5.20 21.03
N VAL A 63 -12.77 -6.51 21.34
CA VAL A 63 -13.62 -7.56 20.76
C VAL A 63 -15.09 -7.38 21.13
N TRP A 64 -15.42 -7.03 22.38
CA TRP A 64 -16.80 -6.76 22.78
C TRP A 64 -17.37 -5.53 22.06
N LEU A 65 -16.54 -4.51 21.82
CA LEU A 65 -16.93 -3.32 21.06
C LEU A 65 -17.29 -3.69 19.61
N PHE A 66 -16.46 -4.49 18.93
CA PHE A 66 -16.76 -4.96 17.56
C PHE A 66 -18.03 -5.81 17.48
N LEU A 67 -18.27 -6.67 18.48
CA LEU A 67 -19.47 -7.51 18.55
C LEU A 67 -20.75 -6.70 18.79
N VAL A 68 -20.75 -5.78 19.77
CA VAL A 68 -21.93 -4.97 20.11
C VAL A 68 -22.25 -3.99 18.99
N VAL A 69 -21.25 -3.23 18.51
CA VAL A 69 -21.44 -2.25 17.42
C VAL A 69 -21.83 -2.97 16.12
N GLY A 70 -21.16 -4.07 15.78
CA GLY A 70 -21.50 -4.89 14.62
C GLY A 70 -22.92 -5.46 14.68
N GLY A 71 -23.35 -5.94 15.85
CA GLY A 71 -24.69 -6.47 16.09
C GLY A 71 -25.78 -5.41 15.91
N VAL A 72 -25.60 -4.23 16.51
CA VAL A 72 -26.53 -3.10 16.37
C VAL A 72 -26.63 -2.65 14.91
N MET A 73 -25.50 -2.48 14.21
CA MET A 73 -25.49 -2.12 12.78
C MET A 73 -26.17 -3.17 11.90
N PHE A 74 -25.96 -4.46 12.17
CA PHE A 74 -26.60 -5.55 11.43
C PHE A 74 -28.12 -5.54 11.60
N VAL A 75 -28.62 -5.43 12.84
CA VAL A 75 -30.07 -5.43 13.12
C VAL A 75 -30.75 -4.20 12.52
N LEU A 76 -30.16 -3.01 12.67
CA LEU A 76 -30.71 -1.77 12.13
C LEU A 76 -30.64 -1.72 10.60
N GLY A 77 -29.52 -2.15 10.00
CA GLY A 77 -29.38 -2.24 8.55
C GLY A 77 -30.36 -3.23 7.92
N PHE A 78 -30.61 -4.38 8.57
CA PHE A 78 -31.60 -5.35 8.12
C PHE A 78 -33.04 -4.81 8.23
N ALA A 79 -33.39 -4.22 9.39
CA ALA A 79 -34.71 -3.65 9.62
C ALA A 79 -34.99 -2.46 8.67
N GLY A 80 -33.99 -1.60 8.41
CA GLY A 80 -34.08 -0.48 7.48
C GLY A 80 -34.26 -0.94 6.02
N CYS A 81 -33.50 -1.95 5.58
CA CYS A 81 -33.62 -2.53 4.24
C CYS A 81 -35.00 -3.18 3.99
N ILE A 82 -35.43 -4.09 4.88
CA ILE A 82 -36.69 -4.82 4.72
C ILE A 82 -37.89 -3.89 4.96
N GLY A 83 -37.79 -2.95 5.91
CA GLY A 83 -38.82 -1.94 6.17
C GLY A 83 -39.08 -1.06 4.95
N ALA A 84 -38.02 -0.62 4.26
CA ALA A 84 -38.15 0.19 3.04
C ALA A 84 -38.65 -0.60 1.83
N LEU A 85 -38.20 -1.85 1.64
CA LEU A 85 -38.61 -2.68 0.48
C LEU A 85 -40.02 -3.23 0.60
N ARG A 86 -40.42 -3.70 1.79
CA ARG A 86 -41.73 -4.32 2.03
C ARG A 86 -42.80 -3.34 2.51
N GLU A 87 -42.45 -2.06 2.61
CA GLU A 87 -43.33 -1.00 3.15
C GLU A 87 -43.93 -1.38 4.52
N ASN A 88 -43.18 -2.15 5.31
CA ASN A 88 -43.64 -2.64 6.59
C ASN A 88 -43.50 -1.54 7.65
N SER A 89 -44.65 -0.95 7.99
CA SER A 89 -44.75 0.14 8.97
C SER A 89 -44.23 -0.23 10.36
N PHE A 90 -44.29 -1.50 10.77
CA PHE A 90 -43.78 -1.93 12.07
C PHE A 90 -42.24 -1.90 12.10
N LEU A 91 -41.60 -2.44 11.06
CA LEU A 91 -40.13 -2.43 10.93
C LEU A 91 -39.58 -1.02 10.75
N LEU A 92 -40.28 -0.16 10.00
CA LEU A 92 -39.87 1.24 9.83
C LEU A 92 -40.01 2.04 11.13
N LYS A 93 -41.04 1.77 11.95
CA LYS A 93 -41.19 2.37 13.29
C LYS A 93 -40.10 1.88 14.24
N PHE A 94 -39.78 0.59 14.23
CA PHE A 94 -38.67 0.02 15.01
C PHE A 94 -37.34 0.70 14.66
N PHE A 95 -37.01 0.76 13.37
CA PHE A 95 -35.80 1.41 12.87
C PHE A 95 -35.71 2.88 13.30
N SER A 96 -36.79 3.65 13.14
CA SER A 96 -36.84 5.06 13.52
C SER A 96 -36.71 5.28 15.04
N VAL A 97 -37.31 4.44 15.88
CA VAL A 97 -37.20 4.59 17.35
C VAL A 97 -35.76 4.33 17.82
N PHE A 98 -35.11 3.30 17.29
CA PHE A 98 -33.72 2.99 17.68
C PHE A 98 -32.71 4.02 17.16
N LEU A 99 -32.92 4.59 15.97
CA LEU A 99 -32.12 5.72 15.50
C LEU A 99 -32.25 6.94 16.42
N GLY A 100 -33.47 7.27 16.86
CA GLY A 100 -33.70 8.34 17.81
C GLY A 100 -32.99 8.10 19.15
N ILE A 101 -33.02 6.86 19.68
CA ILE A 101 -32.30 6.50 20.92
C ILE A 101 -30.78 6.68 20.72
N ILE A 102 -30.23 6.20 19.60
CA ILE A 102 -28.80 6.34 19.30
C ILE A 102 -28.41 7.82 19.19
N PHE A 103 -29.22 8.64 18.54
CA PHE A 103 -28.99 10.08 18.43
C PHE A 103 -28.90 10.76 19.82
N PHE A 104 -29.84 10.44 20.73
CA PHE A 104 -29.78 10.99 22.08
C PHE A 104 -28.59 10.47 22.89
N LEU A 105 -28.18 9.21 22.69
CA LEU A 105 -26.99 8.66 23.31
C LEU A 105 -25.71 9.32 22.78
N GLU A 106 -25.61 9.57 21.48
CA GLU A 106 -24.48 10.27 20.86
C GLU A 106 -24.40 11.72 21.33
N LEU A 107 -25.52 12.42 21.43
CA LEU A 107 -25.58 13.78 21.97
C LEU A 107 -25.14 13.80 23.43
N THR A 108 -25.66 12.88 24.25
CA THR A 108 -25.30 12.78 25.67
C THR A 108 -23.82 12.44 25.83
N ALA A 109 -23.29 11.49 25.05
CA ALA A 109 -21.89 11.12 25.06
C ALA A 109 -20.98 12.28 24.62
N GLY A 110 -21.37 13.04 23.60
CA GLY A 110 -20.64 14.22 23.13
C GLY A 110 -20.57 15.32 24.20
N VAL A 111 -21.69 15.59 24.88
CA VAL A 111 -21.74 16.56 25.99
C VAL A 111 -20.89 16.07 27.16
N LEU A 112 -21.01 14.79 27.55
CA LEU A 112 -20.21 14.22 28.63
C LEU A 112 -18.72 14.23 28.30
N ALA A 113 -18.32 13.93 27.07
CA ALA A 113 -16.93 13.97 26.65
C ALA A 113 -16.32 15.38 26.72
N PHE A 114 -17.13 16.41 26.43
CA PHE A 114 -16.71 17.80 26.56
C PHE A 114 -16.60 18.23 28.04
N VAL A 115 -17.59 17.87 28.86
CA VAL A 115 -17.63 18.22 30.29
C VAL A 115 -16.54 17.49 31.09
N PHE A 116 -16.32 16.22 30.82
CA PHE A 116 -15.37 15.35 31.52
C PHE A 116 -14.06 15.16 30.77
N LYS A 117 -13.61 16.17 30.01
CA LYS A 117 -12.35 16.13 29.26
C LYS A 117 -11.14 15.78 30.13
N ASP A 118 -11.11 16.27 31.38
CA ASP A 118 -10.00 16.05 32.30
C ASP A 118 -10.00 14.61 32.83
N TRP A 119 -11.17 14.04 33.08
CA TRP A 119 -11.30 12.62 33.42
C TRP A 119 -10.90 11.71 32.26
N ILE A 120 -11.26 12.07 31.01
CA ILE A 120 -10.82 11.34 29.81
C ILE A 120 -9.29 11.37 29.69
N LYS A 121 -8.68 12.52 29.98
CA LYS A 121 -7.22 12.68 29.99
C LYS A 121 -6.56 11.76 31.02
N ASP A 122 -7.11 11.69 32.23
CA ASP A 122 -6.60 10.80 33.28
C ASP A 122 -6.74 9.32 32.89
N GLN A 123 -7.87 8.95 32.27
CA GLN A 123 -8.09 7.59 31.79
C GLN A 123 -7.14 7.21 30.65
N LEU A 124 -6.88 8.15 29.72
CA LEU A 124 -5.92 7.95 28.63
C LEU A 124 -4.49 7.81 29.17
N ASN A 125 -4.11 8.64 30.16
CA ASN A 125 -2.82 8.53 30.83
C ASN A 125 -2.65 7.17 31.52
N PHE A 126 -3.67 6.75 32.28
CA PHE A 126 -3.68 5.47 32.95
C PHE A 126 -3.55 4.31 31.95
N PHE A 127 -4.30 4.36 30.84
CA PHE A 127 -4.22 3.40 29.76
C PHE A 127 -2.81 3.32 29.15
N ILE A 128 -2.23 4.45 28.72
CA ILE A 128 -0.91 4.48 28.10
C ILE A 128 0.16 3.97 29.07
N ASN A 129 0.14 4.39 30.33
CA ASN A 129 1.14 3.96 31.31
C ASN A 129 1.07 2.47 31.65
N ASN A 130 -0.14 1.92 31.80
CA ASN A 130 -0.29 0.48 32.01
C ASN A 130 0.24 -0.32 30.83
N ASN A 131 0.02 0.20 29.62
CA ASN A 131 0.50 -0.39 28.40
C ASN A 131 2.02 -0.26 28.20
N ILE A 132 2.62 0.86 28.63
CA ILE A 132 4.08 1.03 28.66
C ILE A 132 4.72 -0.01 29.58
N ARG A 133 4.13 -0.32 30.73
CA ARG A 133 4.65 -1.37 31.63
C ARG A 133 4.74 -2.73 30.94
N ALA A 134 3.71 -3.11 30.18
CA ALA A 134 3.61 -4.39 29.47
C ALA A 134 4.13 -4.36 28.02
N TYR A 135 4.82 -3.29 27.59
CA TYR A 135 5.18 -3.05 26.19
C TYR A 135 5.99 -4.18 25.51
N ARG A 136 6.79 -4.94 26.26
CA ARG A 136 7.59 -6.07 25.74
C ARG A 136 6.91 -7.42 25.93
N ASP A 137 5.82 -7.48 26.67
CA ASP A 137 5.15 -8.73 27.04
C ASP A 137 4.12 -9.16 25.98
N ASP A 138 3.59 -8.21 25.20
CA ASP A 138 2.59 -8.44 24.15
C ASP A 138 2.94 -7.67 22.86
N ILE A 139 3.03 -8.39 21.74
CA ILE A 139 3.37 -7.84 20.42
C ILE A 139 2.27 -6.94 19.84
N ASP A 140 1.00 -7.24 20.13
CA ASP A 140 -0.13 -6.44 19.65
C ASP A 140 -0.16 -5.11 20.39
N LEU A 141 0.18 -5.14 21.68
CA LEU A 141 0.32 -3.94 22.47
C LEU A 141 1.52 -3.09 22.02
N GLN A 142 2.64 -3.75 21.72
CA GLN A 142 3.84 -3.11 21.19
C GLN A 142 3.52 -2.34 19.90
N ASN A 143 2.84 -2.98 18.95
CA ASN A 143 2.42 -2.37 17.69
C ASN A 143 1.48 -1.17 17.89
N LEU A 144 0.57 -1.24 18.86
CA LEU A 144 -0.37 -0.15 19.17
C LEU A 144 0.35 1.08 19.72
N ILE A 145 1.27 0.89 20.68
CA ILE A 145 2.05 1.98 21.26
C ILE A 145 2.99 2.58 20.22
N ASP A 146 3.64 1.74 19.41
CA ASP A 146 4.53 2.21 18.34
C ASP A 146 3.77 3.03 17.30
N PHE A 147 2.60 2.56 16.87
CA PHE A 147 1.73 3.31 15.96
C PHE A 147 1.29 4.65 16.56
N THR A 148 0.90 4.66 17.83
CA THR A 148 0.44 5.88 18.51
C THR A 148 1.55 6.93 18.61
N GLN A 149 2.75 6.50 19.02
CA GLN A 149 3.92 7.38 19.17
C GLN A 149 4.41 7.92 17.82
N GLU A 150 4.41 7.09 16.78
CA GLU A 150 4.80 7.51 15.43
C GLU A 150 3.75 8.41 14.77
N TYR A 151 2.45 8.13 14.95
CA TYR A 151 1.37 8.88 14.33
C TYR A 151 1.17 10.27 14.95
N TRP A 152 1.33 10.38 16.28
CA TRP A 152 1.19 11.65 16.99
C TRP A 152 2.53 12.37 17.23
N GLU A 153 3.66 11.81 16.80
CA GLU A 153 5.00 12.40 17.00
C GLU A 153 5.26 12.72 18.49
N CYS A 154 5.00 11.73 19.34
CA CYS A 154 5.06 11.82 20.79
C CYS A 154 5.86 10.66 21.39
N CYS A 155 6.27 10.78 22.65
CA CYS A 155 6.91 9.70 23.39
C CYS A 155 6.38 9.64 24.82
N GLY A 156 5.93 8.46 25.24
CA GLY A 156 5.30 8.25 26.54
C GLY A 156 3.91 8.88 26.67
N ALA A 157 3.32 8.85 27.87
CA ALA A 157 2.00 9.41 28.13
C ALA A 157 2.06 10.94 28.24
N PHE A 158 2.86 11.47 29.16
CA PHE A 158 3.14 12.90 29.33
C PHE A 158 4.55 13.30 28.88
N GLY A 159 5.48 12.35 28.78
CA GLY A 159 6.78 12.57 28.17
C GLY A 159 7.63 11.32 28.10
N ALA A 160 8.84 11.47 27.57
CA ALA A 160 9.78 10.37 27.41
C ALA A 160 10.09 9.65 28.73
N ASP A 161 9.92 10.34 29.88
CA ASP A 161 10.22 9.77 31.19
C ASP A 161 9.29 8.68 31.69
N ASP A 162 8.10 8.57 31.11
CA ASP A 162 7.14 7.52 31.46
C ASP A 162 7.69 6.12 31.14
N TRP A 163 8.69 6.03 30.27
CA TRP A 163 9.42 4.79 29.99
C TRP A 163 10.19 4.25 31.20
N ASN A 164 10.34 5.02 32.29
CA ASN A 164 10.82 4.47 33.57
C ASN A 164 9.88 3.44 34.18
N LEU A 165 8.61 3.45 33.81
CA LEU A 165 7.64 2.45 34.28
C LEU A 165 7.89 1.06 33.67
N ASN A 166 8.61 0.98 32.55
CA ASN A 166 8.94 -0.28 31.91
C ASN A 166 10.28 -0.84 32.43
N ILE A 167 10.30 -2.11 32.79
CA ILE A 167 11.48 -2.79 33.37
C ILE A 167 12.72 -2.75 32.46
N TYR A 168 12.55 -2.72 31.13
CA TYR A 168 13.66 -2.71 30.17
C TYR A 168 14.23 -1.31 29.93
N PHE A 169 13.42 -0.26 30.04
CA PHE A 169 13.82 1.12 29.76
C PHE A 169 14.13 1.94 31.01
N ASN A 170 13.84 1.40 32.20
CA ASN A 170 14.08 2.06 33.47
C ASN A 170 15.55 2.52 33.64
N CYS A 171 15.74 3.81 33.94
CA CYS A 171 17.05 4.47 34.05
C CYS A 171 17.87 4.12 35.31
N THR A 172 17.41 3.21 36.20
CA THR A 172 18.16 2.89 37.44
C THR A 172 19.51 2.24 37.10
N ASP A 173 20.57 2.64 37.80
CA ASP A 173 21.94 2.17 37.54
C ASP A 173 22.10 0.64 37.69
N THR A 174 21.27 0.02 38.54
CA THR A 174 21.22 -1.43 38.78
C THR A 174 20.49 -2.20 37.68
N ASN A 175 19.87 -1.54 36.70
CA ASN A 175 19.16 -2.20 35.61
C ASN A 175 20.16 -2.84 34.63
N PRO A 176 20.16 -4.18 34.46
CA PRO A 176 21.06 -4.86 33.52
C PRO A 176 20.62 -4.72 32.06
N SER A 177 19.45 -4.12 31.79
CA SER A 177 18.91 -3.97 30.44
C SER A 177 19.81 -3.10 29.57
N ARG A 178 20.02 -3.58 28.34
CA ARG A 178 20.76 -2.85 27.28
C ARG A 178 19.99 -1.63 26.77
N GLU A 179 18.69 -1.57 27.03
CA GLU A 179 17.78 -0.49 26.62
C GLU A 179 17.56 0.53 27.76
N LYS A 180 18.31 0.40 28.86
CA LYS A 180 18.15 1.28 30.02
C LYS A 180 18.34 2.74 29.61
N CYS A 181 17.46 3.59 30.14
CA CYS A 181 17.44 5.02 29.86
C CYS A 181 17.34 5.40 28.37
N GLY A 182 16.92 4.45 27.54
CA GLY A 182 16.49 4.64 26.17
C GLY A 182 14.97 4.82 26.05
N VAL A 183 14.51 4.86 24.81
CA VAL A 183 13.09 4.83 24.43
C VAL A 183 12.93 3.96 23.18
N PRO A 184 11.73 3.44 22.87
CA PRO A 184 11.53 2.70 21.63
C PRO A 184 11.77 3.53 20.38
N PHE A 185 11.96 2.83 19.26
CA PHE A 185 12.22 3.46 17.96
C PHE A 185 11.06 4.35 17.47
N SER A 186 9.84 4.10 17.92
CA SER A 186 8.66 4.89 17.58
C SER A 186 8.69 6.30 18.16
N CYS A 187 9.48 6.54 19.22
CA CYS A 187 9.75 7.87 19.78
C CYS A 187 10.77 8.69 18.99
N CYS A 188 11.37 8.15 17.93
CA CYS A 188 12.42 8.81 17.16
C CYS A 188 11.91 9.95 16.26
N THR A 189 12.61 11.09 16.26
CA THR A 189 12.35 12.18 15.30
C THR A 189 12.83 11.79 13.90
N LYS A 190 12.01 12.05 12.88
CA LYS A 190 12.37 11.85 11.46
C LYS A 190 13.01 13.13 10.93
N ASP A 191 14.34 13.21 10.88
CA ASP A 191 15.03 14.45 10.45
C ASP A 191 14.84 14.72 8.92
N PRO A 192 14.63 15.99 8.48
CA PRO A 192 14.27 16.33 7.09
C PRO A 192 15.45 16.56 6.13
N ALA A 193 16.65 16.06 6.40
CA ALA A 193 17.79 16.22 5.49
C ALA A 193 18.07 14.94 4.67
N PRO A 194 17.82 14.93 3.35
CA PRO A 194 18.44 13.94 2.46
C PRO A 194 19.94 14.21 2.43
N CYS A 195 20.76 13.20 2.77
CA CYS A 195 22.20 13.24 2.56
C CYS A 195 22.51 13.35 1.05
N TYR A 196 22.60 14.57 0.51
CA TYR A 196 23.17 14.81 -0.82
C TYR A 196 24.70 14.83 -0.73
N LEU A 197 25.36 13.90 -1.41
CA LEU A 197 26.76 14.06 -1.82
C LEU A 197 26.79 14.88 -3.12
N HIS A 198 27.14 16.17 -3.04
CA HIS A 198 27.74 16.87 -4.17
C HIS A 198 29.26 16.63 -4.13
N PRO A 199 29.91 16.12 -5.21
CA PRO A 199 31.36 16.19 -5.31
C PRO A 199 31.78 17.63 -5.70
N PRO A 200 32.88 18.19 -5.17
CA PRO A 200 33.43 19.42 -5.69
C PRO A 200 34.02 19.17 -7.08
N GLU A 201 33.79 20.11 -8.00
CA GLU A 201 34.38 20.09 -9.34
C GLU A 201 35.91 20.17 -9.24
N GLY A 202 36.61 19.15 -9.75
CA GLY A 202 38.06 19.17 -9.87
C GLY A 202 38.65 17.78 -10.03
N ARG A 203 39.20 17.48 -11.22
CA ARG A 203 39.92 16.24 -11.50
C ARG A 203 41.13 16.09 -10.58
N LEU A 204 41.18 15.03 -9.78
CA LEU A 204 42.43 14.49 -9.24
C LEU A 204 42.68 13.13 -9.89
N THR A 205 43.78 13.04 -10.64
CA THR A 205 44.21 11.81 -11.32
C THR A 205 44.84 10.84 -10.34
N LEU A 206 44.66 9.54 -10.62
CA LEU A 206 45.13 8.38 -9.84
C LEU A 206 46.64 8.39 -9.53
N SER A 207 47.42 9.17 -10.27
CA SER A 207 48.87 9.35 -10.08
C SER A 207 49.21 10.11 -8.80
N THR A 208 48.38 11.06 -8.37
CA THR A 208 48.65 11.91 -7.19
C THR A 208 48.41 11.16 -5.88
N ILE A 209 47.51 10.16 -5.89
CA ILE A 209 47.17 9.35 -4.71
C ILE A 209 48.28 8.35 -4.37
N MET A 210 49.11 7.94 -5.36
CA MET A 210 50.18 6.97 -5.13
C MET A 210 51.51 7.59 -4.65
N ALA A 211 51.61 8.91 -4.54
CA ALA A 211 52.86 9.60 -4.20
C ALA A 211 52.89 10.21 -2.77
N ALA A 212 51.81 10.15 -2.01
CA ALA A 212 51.81 10.61 -0.61
C ALA A 212 52.20 9.45 0.33
N GLY A 213 53.48 9.44 0.72
CA GLY A 213 53.97 8.61 1.82
C GLY A 213 53.33 8.99 3.15
N GLN A 214 53.29 8.01 4.06
CA GLN A 214 52.61 8.05 5.35
C GLN A 214 53.37 8.90 6.38
N GLN A 215 53.50 10.20 6.17
CA GLN A 215 53.86 11.21 7.18
C GLN A 215 53.64 12.58 6.55
N ASP A 216 53.13 13.53 7.33
CA ASP A 216 52.75 14.91 6.94
C ASP A 216 51.30 15.12 6.47
N VAL A 217 50.33 14.83 7.36
CA VAL A 217 48.92 15.31 7.26
C VAL A 217 48.56 16.20 8.45
N GLU A 218 49.51 16.97 8.99
CA GLU A 218 49.24 17.96 10.06
C GLU A 218 49.45 19.43 9.63
N ALA A 219 49.82 19.71 8.37
CA ALA A 219 50.05 21.08 7.90
C ALA A 219 49.02 21.60 6.86
N SER A 220 48.04 20.78 6.47
CA SER A 220 46.96 21.21 5.59
C SER A 220 45.72 21.47 6.44
N GLY A 221 45.34 22.74 6.64
CA GLY A 221 44.17 23.19 7.40
C GLY A 221 42.81 22.67 6.91
N LEU A 222 42.64 21.35 6.89
CA LEU A 222 41.41 20.61 6.66
C LEU A 222 40.72 20.45 8.01
N THR A 223 39.72 21.28 8.28
CA THR A 223 38.76 21.03 9.36
C THR A 223 38.15 19.61 9.19
N PRO A 224 38.05 18.80 10.25
CA PRO A 224 37.46 17.47 10.16
C PRO A 224 36.01 17.56 9.67
N LEU A 225 35.68 16.75 8.65
CA LEU A 225 34.31 16.48 8.26
C LEU A 225 33.51 16.04 9.49
N ARG A 226 32.50 16.82 9.89
CA ARG A 226 31.41 16.34 10.74
C ARG A 226 30.67 15.25 9.96
N LEU A 227 31.06 14.00 10.19
CA LEU A 227 30.36 12.79 9.78
C LEU A 227 28.95 12.79 10.38
N CYS A 228 27.95 12.34 9.61
CA CYS A 228 26.56 12.15 10.04
C CYS A 228 26.50 11.36 11.35
N GLN A 229 26.20 12.04 12.46
CA GLN A 229 26.35 11.53 13.83
C GLN A 229 25.04 10.98 14.42
N HIS A 230 24.15 10.39 13.61
CA HIS A 230 22.83 9.92 14.10
C HIS A 230 22.65 8.39 14.13
N SER A 231 23.71 7.58 13.95
CA SER A 231 23.57 6.11 14.10
C SER A 231 24.82 5.33 14.51
N LYS A 232 25.82 6.00 15.09
CA LYS A 232 26.97 5.33 15.72
C LYS A 232 27.32 6.04 17.02
N VAL A 233 26.55 5.76 18.07
CA VAL A 233 27.08 5.86 19.44
C VAL A 233 27.38 4.43 19.87
N GLU A 234 28.64 4.05 19.74
CA GLU A 234 29.17 2.76 20.18
C GLU A 234 29.47 2.91 21.68
N LYS A 235 28.63 2.33 22.54
CA LYS A 235 28.90 2.32 23.99
C LYS A 235 29.56 0.98 24.32
N ARG A 236 30.83 1.02 24.79
CA ARG A 236 31.57 -0.15 25.26
C ARG A 236 31.01 -0.55 26.63
N LEU A 237 30.13 -1.54 26.66
CA LEU A 237 29.67 -2.18 27.90
C LEU A 237 30.30 -3.58 27.97
N GLY A 238 31.15 -3.81 28.98
CA GLY A 238 31.70 -5.15 29.24
C GLY A 238 32.66 -5.71 28.17
N GLY A 239 33.21 -4.89 27.27
CA GLY A 239 34.20 -5.31 26.27
C GLY A 239 33.66 -5.69 24.89
N GLU A 240 32.35 -5.57 24.63
CA GLU A 240 31.74 -5.73 23.30
C GLU A 240 31.17 -4.42 22.76
N ASP A 241 31.29 -4.22 21.44
CA ASP A 241 30.74 -3.07 20.72
C ASP A 241 29.27 -3.35 20.30
N VAL A 242 28.31 -2.63 20.90
CA VAL A 242 26.87 -2.86 20.67
C VAL A 242 26.28 -1.75 19.80
N ILE A 243 25.70 -2.13 18.65
CA ILE A 243 25.02 -1.22 17.72
C ILE A 243 23.66 -0.80 18.30
N ASN A 244 23.44 0.51 18.42
CA ASN A 244 22.18 1.06 18.88
C ASN A 244 21.08 0.91 17.81
N THR A 245 19.99 0.19 18.10
CA THR A 245 18.80 0.10 17.24
C THR A 245 17.71 1.11 17.61
N GLN A 246 17.99 2.03 18.53
CA GLN A 246 17.11 3.06 19.07
C GLN A 246 17.71 4.46 18.82
N CYS A 247 17.03 5.52 19.26
CA CYS A 247 17.44 6.91 19.06
C CYS A 247 18.53 7.45 19.99
N GLY A 248 19.49 6.60 20.37
CA GLY A 248 20.64 6.97 21.21
C GLY A 248 20.64 6.25 22.56
N TYR A 249 21.83 5.92 23.07
CA TYR A 249 22.00 5.27 24.37
C TYR A 249 21.91 6.33 25.45
N ASP A 250 21.19 6.01 26.53
CA ASP A 250 20.95 6.94 27.64
C ASP A 250 20.45 8.30 27.17
N ILE A 251 19.68 8.33 26.06
CA ILE A 251 19.21 9.59 25.48
C ILE A 251 18.41 10.40 26.51
N ARG A 252 17.68 9.72 27.40
CA ARG A 252 16.94 10.35 28.50
C ARG A 252 17.80 10.83 29.67
N ALA A 253 19.08 10.44 29.72
CA ALA A 253 20.05 10.98 30.68
C ALA A 253 20.72 12.27 30.17
N LYS A 254 20.47 12.66 28.92
CA LYS A 254 21.01 13.90 28.33
C LYS A 254 20.11 15.11 28.63
N PRO A 255 20.63 16.34 28.52
CA PRO A 255 19.80 17.55 28.66
C PRO A 255 18.69 17.63 27.58
N ASP A 256 17.53 18.17 27.93
CA ASP A 256 16.35 18.31 27.05
C ASP A 256 16.64 18.91 25.66
N SER A 257 17.59 19.84 25.58
CA SER A 257 18.00 20.47 24.31
C SER A 257 18.58 19.46 23.32
N GLU A 258 19.32 18.48 23.82
CA GLU A 258 19.91 17.42 23.01
C GLU A 258 18.85 16.36 22.72
N GLN A 259 18.02 15.99 23.71
CA GLN A 259 16.94 15.02 23.52
C GLN A 259 16.00 15.37 22.36
N ARG A 260 15.58 16.65 22.26
CA ARG A 260 14.70 17.16 21.19
C ARG A 260 15.21 16.94 19.77
N THR A 261 16.52 16.71 19.63
CA THR A 261 17.15 16.47 18.32
C THR A 261 16.98 15.01 17.88
N PHE A 262 16.85 14.07 18.83
CA PHE A 262 16.84 12.63 18.55
C PHE A 262 15.49 11.96 18.84
N ILE A 263 14.70 12.50 19.77
CA ILE A 263 13.42 11.91 20.21
C ILE A 263 12.33 12.96 20.35
N TYR A 264 11.08 12.54 20.17
CA TYR A 264 9.93 13.31 20.58
C TYR A 264 9.91 13.38 22.11
N ILE A 265 9.96 14.59 22.66
CA ILE A 265 9.95 14.80 24.11
C ILE A 265 8.55 15.06 24.68
N LYS A 266 7.57 15.33 23.81
CA LYS A 266 6.18 15.59 24.20
C LYS A 266 5.45 14.26 24.40
N GLY A 267 4.67 14.16 25.47
CA GLY A 267 3.80 13.01 25.68
C GLY A 267 2.63 12.94 24.71
N CYS A 268 2.09 11.75 24.54
CA CYS A 268 0.95 11.49 23.66
C CYS A 268 -0.38 12.04 24.21
N VAL A 269 -0.55 12.12 25.53
CA VAL A 269 -1.74 12.71 26.18
C VAL A 269 -1.89 14.21 25.88
N PRO A 270 -0.88 15.07 26.10
CA PRO A 270 -0.99 16.49 25.75
C PRO A 270 -1.05 16.72 24.23
N GLN A 271 -0.44 15.84 23.44
CA GLN A 271 -0.49 15.90 21.99
C GLN A 271 -1.88 15.52 21.44
N PHE A 272 -2.55 14.54 22.05
CA PHE A 272 -3.95 14.21 21.78
C PHE A 272 -4.88 15.38 22.14
N GLU A 273 -4.67 16.01 23.29
CA GLU A 273 -5.43 17.20 23.70
C GLU A 273 -5.27 18.33 22.68
N LYS A 274 -4.05 18.59 22.22
CA LYS A 274 -3.76 19.58 21.18
C LYS A 274 -4.45 19.21 19.85
N TRP A 275 -4.34 17.96 19.42
CA TRP A 275 -5.00 17.48 18.21
C TRP A 275 -6.51 17.65 18.28
N LEU A 276 -7.12 17.33 19.43
CA LEU A 276 -8.56 17.46 19.65
C LEU A 276 -9.01 18.92 19.57
N GLN A 277 -8.21 19.86 20.09
CA GLN A 277 -8.49 21.29 20.00
C GLN A 277 -8.36 21.82 18.57
N GLU A 278 -7.30 21.44 17.85
CA GLU A 278 -7.05 21.87 16.46
C GLU A 278 -8.08 21.28 15.48
N ASN A 279 -8.59 20.08 15.76
CA ASN A 279 -9.54 19.38 14.92
C ASN A 279 -10.98 19.43 15.46
N LEU A 280 -11.26 20.25 16.47
CA LEU A 280 -12.57 20.32 17.11
C LEU A 280 -13.68 20.63 16.10
N THR A 281 -13.41 21.48 15.11
CA THR A 281 -14.37 21.78 14.02
C THR A 281 -14.64 20.58 13.13
N VAL A 282 -13.62 19.77 12.83
CA VAL A 282 -13.77 18.55 12.02
C VAL A 282 -14.54 17.49 12.79
N VAL A 283 -14.18 17.28 14.06
CA VAL A 283 -14.87 16.34 14.96
C VAL A 283 -16.33 16.76 15.14
N ALA A 284 -16.58 18.03 15.46
CA ALA A 284 -17.94 18.58 15.55
C ALA A 284 -18.69 18.44 14.22
N GLY A 285 -18.02 18.68 13.08
CA GLY A 285 -18.59 18.48 11.75
C GLY A 285 -18.97 17.03 11.45
N ILE A 286 -18.17 16.05 11.89
CA ILE A 286 -18.49 14.62 11.78
C ILE A 286 -19.69 14.28 12.67
N PHE A 287 -19.71 14.74 13.93
CA PHE A 287 -20.87 14.55 14.82
C PHE A 287 -22.14 15.16 14.26
N ILE A 288 -22.07 16.39 13.75
CA ILE A 288 -23.20 17.07 13.09
C ILE A 288 -23.61 16.30 11.82
N GLY A 289 -22.65 15.81 11.04
CA GLY A 289 -22.92 15.01 9.84
C GLY A 289 -23.63 13.70 10.15
N ILE A 290 -23.19 12.96 11.19
CA ILE A 290 -23.82 11.73 11.67
C ILE A 290 -25.23 12.03 12.19
N ALA A 291 -25.39 13.07 13.00
CA ALA A 291 -26.68 13.56 13.47
C ALA A 291 -27.63 13.92 12.31
N LEU A 292 -27.14 14.62 11.28
CA LEU A 292 -27.92 14.97 10.10
C LEU A 292 -28.30 13.74 9.27
N LEU A 293 -27.43 12.74 9.17
CA LEU A 293 -27.73 11.48 8.51
C LEU A 293 -28.80 10.68 9.27
N GLN A 294 -28.70 10.61 10.59
CA GLN A 294 -29.70 9.97 11.46
C GLN A 294 -31.07 10.68 11.35
N THR A 295 -31.10 12.01 11.42
CA THR A 295 -32.35 12.79 11.27
C THR A 295 -32.92 12.74 9.83
N SER A 296 -32.09 12.60 8.80
CA SER A 296 -32.55 12.44 7.41
C SER A 296 -33.16 11.05 7.14
N THR A 297 -32.84 10.05 7.97
CA THR A 297 -33.41 8.71 7.89
C THR A 297 -34.66 8.54 8.76
N GLU A 298 -34.93 9.49 9.65
CA GLU A 298 -36.23 9.66 10.30
C GLU A 298 -37.21 10.29 9.31
N THR A 299 -38.20 9.52 8.87
CA THR A 299 -39.31 10.08 8.07
C THR A 299 -40.17 10.99 8.97
N PRO A 300 -40.48 12.23 8.56
CA PRO A 300 -41.27 13.13 9.39
C PRO A 300 -42.70 12.59 9.52
N LYS A 301 -43.10 12.19 10.72
CA LYS A 301 -44.51 11.93 11.04
C LYS A 301 -45.24 13.27 11.15
N GLY A 302 -46.23 13.42 10.27
CA GLY A 302 -47.37 14.34 10.29
C GLY A 302 -47.32 15.52 11.28
N LYS A 303 -47.11 16.72 10.74
CA LYS A 303 -47.56 17.96 11.37
C LYS A 303 -49.00 18.24 10.90
N LYS A 304 -49.95 18.22 11.84
CA LYS A 304 -51.35 18.64 11.66
C LYS A 304 -51.43 20.12 11.26
N ASP A 305 -52.49 20.44 10.53
CA ASP A 305 -52.88 21.73 9.96
C ASP A 305 -52.72 22.96 10.89
N VAL A 306 -52.31 24.10 10.29
CA VAL A 306 -52.82 25.44 10.57
C VAL A 306 -52.90 26.20 9.23
N PRO A 307 -54.00 26.93 8.91
CA PRO A 307 -54.30 27.40 7.56
C PRO A 307 -53.91 28.86 7.30
N GLY A 308 -53.81 29.21 6.02
CA GLY A 308 -53.76 30.58 5.50
C GLY A 308 -52.78 30.65 4.32
N LEU A 309 -53.10 31.15 3.14
CA LEU A 309 -54.25 31.90 2.64
C LEU A 309 -54.14 31.79 1.12
N CYS A 310 -55.18 31.34 0.42
CA CYS A 310 -55.24 31.52 -1.03
C CYS A 310 -55.52 33.00 -1.31
N LEU A 311 -54.73 33.61 -2.19
CA LEU A 311 -55.15 34.77 -2.97
C LEU A 311 -54.99 34.42 -4.45
N ASP A 312 -56.10 34.51 -5.16
CA ASP A 312 -56.24 34.32 -6.59
C ASP A 312 -55.42 35.33 -7.40
N ALA A 313 -54.85 34.89 -8.53
CA ALA A 313 -54.71 35.73 -9.72
C ALA A 313 -54.67 34.86 -10.97
N SER A 314 -55.58 35.18 -11.90
CA SER A 314 -55.82 34.56 -13.19
C SER A 314 -54.87 35.08 -14.28
N THR A 315 -54.67 34.25 -15.31
CA THR A 315 -54.48 34.54 -16.75
C THR A 315 -53.12 34.98 -17.35
N GLU A 316 -52.84 34.31 -18.49
CA GLU A 316 -52.03 34.66 -19.70
C GLU A 316 -50.51 34.33 -19.79
N GLY A 317 -50.19 33.48 -20.79
CA GLY A 317 -49.34 33.88 -21.94
C GLY A 317 -47.80 33.78 -21.87
N ASN A 318 -47.26 32.79 -22.59
CA ASN A 318 -46.02 32.77 -23.40
C ASN A 318 -44.61 33.15 -22.85
N TYR A 319 -43.70 32.18 -23.04
CA TYR A 319 -42.30 32.26 -23.54
C TYR A 319 -41.24 33.21 -22.94
N ILE A 320 -40.05 32.59 -22.79
CA ILE A 320 -38.67 33.12 -22.64
C ILE A 320 -38.12 33.30 -21.22
N ASN A 321 -37.06 32.53 -20.98
CA ASN A 321 -35.90 32.71 -20.10
C ASN A 321 -35.99 33.64 -18.89
N GLN A 322 -35.48 33.10 -17.78
CA GLN A 322 -34.30 33.58 -17.05
C GLN A 322 -34.54 33.76 -15.55
N LEU A 323 -33.57 33.22 -14.79
CA LEU A 323 -33.24 33.45 -13.38
C LEU A 323 -34.10 32.78 -12.30
N CYS A 324 -33.57 31.68 -11.76
CA CYS A 324 -33.60 31.42 -10.32
C CYS A 324 -32.16 31.15 -9.85
N PRO A 325 -31.72 31.71 -8.70
CA PRO A 325 -30.31 31.87 -8.37
C PRO A 325 -29.68 30.57 -7.87
N LYS A 326 -28.47 30.29 -8.38
CA LYS A 326 -27.57 29.25 -7.84
C LYS A 326 -27.13 29.66 -6.43
N GLN A 327 -27.48 28.85 -5.43
CA GLN A 327 -26.77 28.84 -4.16
C GLN A 327 -25.50 28.00 -4.33
N ARG A 328 -24.36 28.69 -4.49
CA ARG A 328 -23.01 28.10 -4.48
C ARG A 328 -22.73 27.56 -3.08
N VAL A 329 -22.64 26.24 -2.95
CA VAL A 329 -21.82 25.62 -1.91
C VAL A 329 -20.39 25.55 -2.47
N LEU A 330 -19.52 26.41 -1.95
CA LEU A 330 -18.09 26.43 -2.23
C LEU A 330 -17.44 25.19 -1.62
N PHE A 331 -17.28 24.13 -2.41
CA PHE A 331 -16.18 23.20 -2.21
C PHE A 331 -14.96 23.79 -2.92
N THR A 332 -14.03 24.35 -2.15
CA THR A 332 -12.71 24.72 -2.65
C THR A 332 -11.92 23.45 -2.94
N SER A 333 -12.09 22.88 -4.12
CA SER A 333 -11.08 22.01 -4.71
C SER A 333 -10.01 22.91 -5.32
N SER A 334 -8.83 22.92 -4.72
CA SER A 334 -7.63 23.55 -5.28
C SER A 334 -7.34 22.92 -6.63
N SER A 335 -7.84 23.54 -7.69
CA SER A 335 -7.55 23.19 -9.07
C SER A 335 -6.41 24.10 -9.52
N VAL A 336 -5.21 23.52 -9.56
CA VAL A 336 -4.08 24.15 -10.25
C VAL A 336 -4.44 24.20 -11.73
N THR A 337 -4.65 25.42 -12.23
CA THR A 337 -4.93 25.70 -13.65
C THR A 337 -3.70 25.32 -14.47
N ALA A 338 -3.73 24.15 -15.10
CA ALA A 338 -2.77 23.81 -16.14
C ALA A 338 -3.20 24.50 -17.43
N SER A 339 -2.38 25.45 -17.88
CA SER A 339 -2.50 26.16 -19.15
C SER A 339 -2.73 25.19 -20.31
N ALA A 340 -3.86 25.34 -21.00
CA ALA A 340 -4.14 24.64 -22.24
C ALA A 340 -3.16 25.09 -23.33
N LYS A 341 -2.26 24.20 -23.75
CA LYS A 341 -1.68 24.20 -25.10
C LYS A 341 -2.13 22.89 -25.76
N GLY A 342 -2.84 23.00 -26.88
CA GLY A 342 -3.58 21.92 -27.53
C GLY A 342 -2.72 20.79 -28.10
N GLY A 343 -2.33 19.85 -27.25
CA GLY A 343 -1.81 18.53 -27.64
C GLY A 343 -2.33 17.46 -26.68
N ALA A 344 -2.67 16.26 -27.17
CA ALA A 344 -3.05 15.13 -26.32
C ALA A 344 -2.03 14.89 -25.20
N ALA A 345 -2.51 14.61 -23.99
CA ALA A 345 -1.64 14.38 -22.84
C ALA A 345 -0.80 13.10 -22.97
N GLY A 346 -1.27 12.10 -23.72
CA GLY A 346 -0.60 10.81 -23.95
C GLY A 346 -0.91 10.18 -25.33
N PRO A 347 -0.78 8.84 -25.47
CA PRO A 347 -1.03 8.16 -26.74
C PRO A 347 -2.53 8.13 -27.03
N ARG A 348 -2.93 8.52 -28.24
CA ARG A 348 -4.31 8.41 -28.73
C ARG A 348 -4.33 7.44 -29.90
N LEU A 349 -5.16 6.41 -29.81
CA LEU A 349 -5.35 5.48 -30.91
C LEU A 349 -6.34 6.09 -31.91
N ASN A 350 -6.18 5.78 -33.19
CA ASN A 350 -7.19 6.13 -34.18
C ASN A 350 -8.38 5.20 -34.07
N ASN A 351 -9.53 5.71 -34.51
CA ASN A 351 -10.75 4.93 -34.61
C ASN A 351 -10.59 3.88 -35.70
N ASP A 352 -11.23 2.72 -35.52
CA ASP A 352 -11.30 1.64 -36.51
C ASP A 352 -9.93 1.18 -37.04
N GLN A 353 -8.88 1.33 -36.21
CA GLN A 353 -7.51 0.94 -36.55
C GLN A 353 -6.98 -0.10 -35.55
N LEU A 354 -6.40 -1.17 -36.09
CA LEU A 354 -5.67 -2.20 -35.36
C LEU A 354 -4.18 -1.94 -35.49
N TYR A 355 -3.48 -1.82 -34.37
CA TYR A 355 -2.03 -1.64 -34.32
C TYR A 355 -1.37 -2.96 -33.99
N LYS A 356 -0.43 -3.40 -34.83
CA LYS A 356 0.33 -4.64 -34.64
C LYS A 356 1.72 -4.31 -34.11
N PHE A 357 2.03 -4.80 -32.93
CA PHE A 357 3.33 -4.62 -32.29
C PHE A 357 4.09 -5.94 -32.17
N SER A 358 5.41 -5.88 -32.28
CA SER A 358 6.30 -6.91 -31.79
C SER A 358 6.74 -6.56 -30.38
N TYR A 359 6.58 -7.50 -29.45
CA TYR A 359 6.94 -7.32 -28.04
C TYR A 359 7.98 -8.35 -27.62
N SER A 360 8.98 -7.91 -26.86
CA SER A 360 9.91 -8.79 -26.17
C SER A 360 10.21 -8.27 -24.77
N THR A 361 10.34 -9.20 -23.82
CA THR A 361 10.83 -8.93 -22.47
C THR A 361 11.89 -9.97 -22.12
N GLU A 362 13.04 -9.51 -21.64
CA GLU A 362 14.12 -10.38 -21.18
C GLU A 362 14.56 -10.02 -19.78
N VAL A 363 15.07 -11.03 -19.08
CA VAL A 363 15.70 -10.87 -17.78
C VAL A 363 17.05 -11.57 -17.80
N LEU A 364 18.05 -10.88 -17.30
CA LEU A 364 19.44 -11.30 -17.23
C LEU A 364 19.91 -11.17 -15.79
N VAL A 365 20.54 -12.21 -15.27
CA VAL A 365 21.17 -12.25 -13.96
C VAL A 365 22.66 -12.53 -14.16
N ASP A 366 23.49 -11.61 -13.69
CA ASP A 366 24.95 -11.67 -13.81
C ASP A 366 25.66 -11.32 -12.51
N ARG A 367 26.96 -11.60 -12.46
CA ARG A 367 27.88 -11.00 -11.50
C ARG A 367 28.24 -9.59 -11.99
N VAL A 368 28.40 -8.63 -11.07
CA VAL A 368 28.70 -7.23 -11.44
C VAL A 368 30.02 -7.10 -12.23
N ARG A 369 31.01 -7.97 -11.98
CA ARG A 369 32.28 -8.00 -12.73
C ARG A 369 32.22 -8.82 -14.03
N GLY A 370 31.04 -9.30 -14.42
CA GLY A 370 30.85 -10.26 -15.51
C GLY A 370 31.23 -11.69 -15.12
N SER A 371 30.60 -12.67 -15.76
CA SER A 371 30.91 -14.09 -15.62
C SER A 371 31.68 -14.62 -16.84
N LYS A 372 32.70 -15.44 -16.61
CA LYS A 372 33.36 -16.21 -17.69
C LYS A 372 32.44 -17.27 -18.31
N GLU A 373 31.39 -17.67 -17.60
CA GLU A 373 30.43 -18.70 -18.02
C GLU A 373 29.21 -18.12 -18.76
N GLY A 374 29.17 -16.80 -18.94
CA GLY A 374 28.05 -16.06 -19.54
C GLY A 374 26.94 -15.76 -18.54
N THR A 375 25.98 -14.95 -18.99
CA THR A 375 24.86 -14.47 -18.19
C THR A 375 23.73 -15.52 -18.17
N ALA A 376 22.98 -15.59 -17.08
CA ALA A 376 21.81 -16.47 -16.97
C ALA A 376 20.54 -15.67 -17.22
N GLY A 377 19.63 -16.16 -18.06
CA GLY A 377 18.44 -15.41 -18.39
C GLY A 377 17.60 -16.02 -19.48
N TYR A 378 16.40 -15.50 -19.65
CA TYR A 378 15.46 -15.89 -20.69
C TYR A 378 14.77 -14.65 -21.28
N ARG A 379 14.32 -14.80 -22.52
CA ARG A 379 13.56 -13.81 -23.28
C ARG A 379 12.20 -14.41 -23.62
N ILE A 380 11.15 -13.64 -23.42
CA ILE A 380 9.80 -13.93 -23.88
C ILE A 380 9.52 -12.96 -25.03
N SER A 381 9.16 -13.50 -26.19
CA SER A 381 8.83 -12.73 -27.39
C SER A 381 7.41 -13.05 -27.81
N SER A 382 6.66 -12.07 -28.33
CA SER A 382 5.28 -12.26 -28.77
C SER A 382 4.85 -11.16 -29.74
N ASP A 383 3.78 -11.40 -30.47
CA ASP A 383 3.07 -10.36 -31.21
C ASP A 383 1.95 -9.80 -30.32
N VAL A 384 1.66 -8.52 -30.46
CA VAL A 384 0.67 -7.81 -29.65
C VAL A 384 -0.22 -6.95 -30.53
N ASP A 385 -1.49 -7.27 -30.53
CA ASP A 385 -2.53 -6.51 -31.21
C ASP A 385 -3.14 -5.50 -30.24
N VAL A 386 -3.24 -4.23 -30.65
CA VAL A 386 -3.82 -3.16 -29.83
C VAL A 386 -4.85 -2.38 -30.66
N ASN A 387 -6.06 -2.20 -30.15
CA ASN A 387 -7.11 -1.41 -30.80
C ASN A 387 -7.91 -0.59 -29.80
N LEU A 388 -8.53 0.48 -30.29
CA LEU A 388 -9.53 1.24 -29.55
C LEU A 388 -10.80 0.42 -29.39
N VAL A 389 -11.41 0.46 -28.20
CA VAL A 389 -12.69 -0.21 -27.91
C VAL A 389 -13.76 0.81 -27.62
N TRP A 390 -13.43 1.88 -26.90
CA TRP A 390 -14.36 2.93 -26.55
C TRP A 390 -13.62 4.23 -26.28
N ARG A 391 -14.28 5.35 -26.56
CA ARG A 391 -13.80 6.70 -26.26
C ARG A 391 -14.91 7.53 -25.66
N ASP A 392 -14.56 8.31 -24.63
CA ASP A 392 -15.48 9.26 -24.03
C ASP A 392 -15.80 10.40 -25.02
N THR A 393 -17.09 10.73 -25.15
CA THR A 393 -17.57 11.78 -26.05
C THR A 393 -17.21 13.18 -25.58
N SER A 394 -17.05 13.37 -24.27
CA SER A 394 -16.70 14.66 -23.66
C SER A 394 -15.18 14.87 -23.57
N ASN A 395 -14.41 13.80 -23.45
CA ASN A 395 -12.95 13.84 -23.33
C ASN A 395 -12.25 12.78 -24.20
N LYS A 396 -11.71 13.21 -25.35
CA LYS A 396 -10.98 12.33 -26.27
C LYS A 396 -9.70 11.69 -25.70
N ASP A 397 -9.18 12.17 -24.56
CA ASP A 397 -8.06 11.57 -23.83
C ASP A 397 -8.49 10.47 -22.83
N ASP A 398 -9.78 10.19 -22.73
CA ASP A 398 -10.38 9.14 -21.90
C ASP A 398 -10.84 8.00 -22.83
N GLN A 399 -10.09 6.90 -22.85
CA GLN A 399 -10.26 5.82 -23.82
C GLN A 399 -10.01 4.44 -23.21
N LEU A 400 -10.78 3.46 -23.65
CA LEU A 400 -10.58 2.05 -23.35
C LEU A 400 -9.93 1.38 -24.56
N ILE A 401 -8.80 0.72 -24.32
CA ILE A 401 -8.09 -0.04 -25.36
C ILE A 401 -8.05 -1.52 -25.01
N GLN A 402 -8.07 -2.35 -26.03
CA GLN A 402 -7.86 -3.80 -25.93
C GLN A 402 -6.43 -4.13 -26.32
N LEU A 403 -5.84 -5.10 -25.62
CA LEU A 403 -4.57 -5.72 -25.99
C LEU A 403 -4.77 -7.24 -26.08
N ALA A 404 -4.21 -7.86 -27.12
CA ALA A 404 -4.19 -9.31 -27.27
C ALA A 404 -2.77 -9.78 -27.61
N ILE A 405 -2.29 -10.81 -26.89
CA ILE A 405 -0.95 -11.38 -27.08
C ILE A 405 -1.08 -12.66 -27.91
N SER A 406 -0.23 -12.83 -28.92
CA SER A 406 -0.17 -14.03 -29.75
C SER A 406 1.28 -14.45 -30.04
N ASN A 407 1.47 -15.63 -30.64
CA ASN A 407 2.77 -16.12 -31.10
C ASN A 407 3.89 -16.11 -30.04
N VAL A 408 3.55 -16.45 -28.79
CA VAL A 408 4.47 -16.43 -27.64
C VAL A 408 5.60 -17.44 -27.82
N ARG A 409 6.84 -16.98 -27.65
CA ARG A 409 8.08 -17.77 -27.70
C ARG A 409 8.91 -17.50 -26.45
N ILE A 410 9.57 -18.53 -25.92
CA ILE A 410 10.45 -18.42 -24.76
C ILE A 410 11.81 -19.00 -25.15
N GLU A 411 12.84 -18.15 -25.10
CA GLU A 411 14.17 -18.46 -25.60
C GLU A 411 15.24 -18.05 -24.57
N PRO A 412 16.45 -18.63 -24.61
CA PRO A 412 17.54 -18.15 -23.79
C PRO A 412 17.91 -16.71 -24.14
N ALA A 413 18.08 -15.84 -23.14
CA ALA A 413 18.49 -14.46 -23.39
C ALA A 413 19.96 -14.33 -23.81
N SER A 414 20.77 -15.36 -23.54
CA SER A 414 22.18 -15.43 -23.93
C SER A 414 22.44 -16.69 -24.75
N GLN A 415 23.29 -16.57 -25.77
CA GLN A 415 23.62 -17.68 -26.66
C GLN A 415 24.32 -18.81 -25.88
N ARG A 416 23.76 -20.02 -25.95
CA ARG A 416 24.31 -21.22 -25.29
C ARG A 416 24.45 -22.33 -26.31
N SER A 417 25.43 -23.21 -26.10
CA SER A 417 25.54 -24.43 -26.91
C SER A 417 24.30 -25.30 -26.75
N LYS A 418 23.91 -26.03 -27.81
CA LYS A 418 22.69 -26.86 -27.81
C LYS A 418 22.62 -27.82 -26.61
N LYS A 419 23.74 -28.43 -26.22
CA LYS A 419 23.84 -29.36 -25.07
C LYS A 419 23.56 -28.71 -23.70
N LYS A 420 23.78 -27.40 -23.55
CA LYS A 420 23.61 -26.65 -22.27
C LYS A 420 22.35 -25.77 -22.27
N ASN A 421 21.56 -25.82 -23.33
CA ASN A 421 20.35 -25.03 -23.47
C ASN A 421 19.14 -25.83 -22.96
N VAL A 422 18.67 -25.51 -21.75
CA VAL A 422 17.49 -26.13 -21.13
C VAL A 422 16.18 -25.83 -21.86
N LEU A 423 16.15 -24.84 -22.74
CA LEU A 423 14.99 -24.45 -23.55
C LEU A 423 15.06 -24.99 -24.99
N HIS A 424 16.10 -25.75 -25.34
CA HIS A 424 16.26 -26.28 -26.70
C HIS A 424 15.10 -27.23 -27.05
N GLY A 425 14.42 -26.96 -28.16
CA GLY A 425 13.27 -27.76 -28.61
C GLY A 425 12.01 -27.63 -27.75
N SER A 426 12.01 -26.74 -26.75
CA SER A 426 10.82 -26.48 -25.93
C SER A 426 9.86 -25.53 -26.65
N THR A 427 8.57 -25.75 -26.50
CA THR A 427 7.53 -24.81 -26.99
C THR A 427 7.02 -23.96 -25.82
N ALA A 428 6.38 -22.83 -26.10
CA ALA A 428 5.75 -22.04 -25.05
C ALA A 428 4.69 -22.84 -24.28
N GLU A 429 3.99 -23.75 -24.97
CA GLU A 429 3.01 -24.65 -24.36
C GLU A 429 3.66 -25.67 -23.41
N SER A 430 4.79 -26.27 -23.78
CA SER A 430 5.48 -27.23 -22.90
C SER A 430 6.06 -26.55 -21.64
N LEU A 431 6.45 -25.28 -21.74
CA LEU A 431 7.04 -24.51 -20.64
C LEU A 431 5.99 -23.90 -19.70
N LEU A 432 4.94 -23.27 -20.25
CA LEU A 432 3.91 -22.60 -19.45
C LEU A 432 2.77 -23.55 -19.06
N GLY A 433 2.53 -24.59 -19.87
CA GLY A 433 1.34 -25.42 -19.83
C GLY A 433 0.15 -24.78 -20.57
N LYS A 434 -0.74 -25.62 -21.10
CA LYS A 434 -1.93 -25.23 -21.88
C LYS A 434 -2.77 -24.14 -21.21
N THR A 435 -3.04 -24.28 -19.91
CA THR A 435 -3.91 -23.37 -19.16
C THR A 435 -3.32 -21.98 -19.00
N LYS A 436 -2.02 -21.87 -18.70
CA LYS A 436 -1.34 -20.58 -18.56
C LYS A 436 -1.12 -19.90 -19.90
N LEU A 437 -0.79 -20.66 -20.94
CA LEU A 437 -0.64 -20.12 -22.29
C LEU A 437 -1.98 -19.58 -22.80
N ALA A 438 -3.07 -20.33 -22.64
CA ALA A 438 -4.42 -19.86 -22.98
C ALA A 438 -4.83 -18.63 -22.17
N ALA A 439 -4.47 -18.54 -20.89
CA ALA A 439 -4.69 -17.33 -20.10
C ALA A 439 -3.85 -16.14 -20.61
N LEU A 440 -2.62 -16.36 -21.05
CA LEU A 440 -1.75 -15.30 -21.56
C LEU A 440 -2.27 -14.70 -22.87
N THR A 441 -2.80 -15.54 -23.77
CA THR A 441 -3.31 -15.10 -25.07
C THR A 441 -4.73 -14.53 -25.03
N LYS A 442 -5.44 -14.65 -23.90
CA LYS A 442 -6.73 -13.97 -23.73
C LYS A 442 -6.58 -12.45 -23.76
N PRO A 443 -7.51 -11.74 -24.44
CA PRO A 443 -7.48 -10.29 -24.49
C PRO A 443 -7.66 -9.69 -23.09
N PHE A 444 -7.12 -8.49 -22.91
CA PHE A 444 -7.23 -7.71 -21.69
C PHE A 444 -7.34 -6.24 -22.05
N PHE A 445 -7.80 -5.41 -21.11
CA PHE A 445 -8.17 -4.04 -21.41
C PHE A 445 -7.47 -3.06 -20.47
N LEU A 446 -7.10 -1.92 -21.03
CA LEU A 446 -6.50 -0.83 -20.31
C LEU A 446 -7.34 0.43 -20.50
N HIS A 447 -7.81 0.99 -19.39
CA HIS A 447 -8.47 2.28 -19.39
C HIS A 447 -7.42 3.36 -19.21
N LEU A 448 -7.17 4.11 -20.29
CA LEU A 448 -6.24 5.22 -20.31
C LEU A 448 -6.99 6.54 -20.19
N LYS A 449 -6.60 7.36 -19.23
CA LYS A 449 -7.08 8.74 -19.07
C LYS A 449 -5.89 9.68 -19.04
N ASN A 450 -5.84 10.63 -19.96
CA ASN A 450 -4.72 11.57 -20.11
C ASN A 450 -3.36 10.86 -20.24
N GLY A 451 -3.33 9.70 -20.90
CA GLY A 451 -2.12 8.89 -21.07
C GLY A 451 -1.69 8.05 -19.87
N LYS A 452 -2.46 8.04 -18.78
CA LYS A 452 -2.19 7.27 -17.56
C LYS A 452 -3.21 6.16 -17.37
N ALA A 453 -2.80 5.05 -16.77
CA ALA A 453 -3.74 3.97 -16.46
C ALA A 453 -4.67 4.37 -15.32
N LYS A 454 -5.97 4.43 -15.61
CA LYS A 454 -7.03 4.60 -14.61
C LYS A 454 -7.50 3.25 -14.06
N ALA A 455 -7.64 2.26 -14.94
CA ALA A 455 -8.03 0.90 -14.58
C ALA A 455 -7.43 -0.13 -15.54
N PHE A 456 -7.22 -1.34 -15.04
CA PHE A 456 -6.75 -2.50 -15.80
C PHE A 456 -7.74 -3.65 -15.61
N TYR A 457 -8.22 -4.21 -16.71
CA TYR A 457 -9.24 -5.25 -16.72
C TYR A 457 -8.69 -6.55 -17.29
N SER A 458 -8.90 -7.63 -16.55
CA SER A 458 -8.51 -8.99 -16.92
C SER A 458 -9.49 -9.98 -16.29
N PHE A 459 -9.50 -11.22 -16.79
CA PHE A 459 -10.37 -12.26 -16.27
C PHE A 459 -9.94 -12.70 -14.87
N TRP A 460 -10.88 -12.74 -13.91
CA TRP A 460 -10.56 -13.04 -12.50
C TRP A 460 -9.87 -14.40 -12.28
N ALA A 461 -10.17 -15.38 -13.14
CA ALA A 461 -9.65 -16.74 -13.04
C ALA A 461 -8.19 -16.88 -13.51
N GLU A 462 -7.60 -15.82 -14.06
CA GLU A 462 -6.22 -15.84 -14.54
C GLU A 462 -5.21 -15.92 -13.38
N PRO A 463 -4.17 -16.76 -13.49
CA PRO A 463 -3.12 -16.81 -12.48
C PRO A 463 -2.42 -15.45 -12.32
N ALA A 464 -2.08 -15.08 -11.08
CA ALA A 464 -1.38 -13.83 -10.76
C ALA A 464 -0.10 -13.61 -11.60
N THR A 465 0.66 -14.67 -11.89
CA THR A 465 1.85 -14.60 -12.76
C THR A 465 1.54 -14.11 -14.16
N ILE A 466 0.41 -14.55 -14.73
CA ILE A 466 0.00 -14.19 -16.09
C ILE A 466 -0.55 -12.76 -16.11
N LYS A 467 -1.37 -12.41 -15.10
CA LYS A 467 -1.82 -11.02 -14.92
C LYS A 467 -0.66 -10.04 -14.79
N ASN A 468 0.38 -10.39 -14.04
CA ASN A 468 1.57 -9.54 -13.88
C ASN A 468 2.34 -9.35 -15.18
N LEU A 469 2.45 -10.38 -16.02
CA LEU A 469 3.07 -10.26 -17.35
C LEU A 469 2.27 -9.30 -18.25
N LYS A 470 0.93 -9.41 -18.25
CA LYS A 470 0.03 -8.49 -18.96
C LYS A 470 0.12 -7.05 -18.44
N ARG A 471 0.18 -6.87 -17.11
CA ARG A 471 0.38 -5.54 -16.46
C ARG A 471 1.71 -4.90 -16.88
N GLY A 472 2.77 -5.70 -17.02
CA GLY A 472 4.07 -5.22 -17.51
C GLY A 472 3.97 -4.59 -18.90
N LEU A 473 3.35 -5.32 -19.85
CA LEU A 473 3.09 -4.80 -21.20
C LEU A 473 2.16 -3.59 -21.19
N ALA A 474 1.06 -3.63 -20.44
CA ALA A 474 0.13 -2.50 -20.30
C ALA A 474 0.81 -1.24 -19.74
N SER A 475 1.78 -1.39 -18.84
CA SER A 475 2.54 -0.28 -18.25
C SER A 475 3.45 0.44 -19.24
N LEU A 476 3.78 -0.18 -20.38
CA LEU A 476 4.50 0.48 -21.47
C LEU A 476 3.60 1.41 -22.29
N LEU A 477 2.29 1.23 -22.27
CA LEU A 477 1.36 2.14 -22.97
C LEU A 477 1.05 3.41 -22.15
N GLN A 478 1.50 3.47 -20.90
CA GLN A 478 1.41 4.70 -20.10
C GLN A 478 2.54 5.67 -20.46
N MET A 479 2.19 6.82 -21.00
CA MET A 479 3.15 7.89 -21.30
C MET A 479 2.50 9.26 -21.26
N GLN A 480 3.31 10.29 -21.06
CA GLN A 480 2.90 11.67 -21.27
C GLN A 480 3.85 12.37 -22.22
N ARG A 481 3.36 13.35 -22.97
CA ARG A 481 4.16 14.11 -23.95
C ARG A 481 4.75 15.40 -23.40
N THR A 482 4.50 15.70 -22.13
CA THR A 482 5.01 16.88 -21.44
C THR A 482 6.14 16.51 -20.48
N THR A 483 7.17 17.35 -20.45
CA THR A 483 8.26 17.24 -19.48
C THR A 483 7.74 17.59 -18.09
N GLY A 484 8.08 16.78 -17.09
CA GLY A 484 7.68 17.01 -15.71
C GLY A 484 7.79 15.78 -14.81
N LYS A 485 7.69 16.00 -13.50
CA LYS A 485 7.62 14.94 -12.49
C LYS A 485 6.17 14.68 -12.10
N VAL A 486 5.79 13.42 -12.04
CA VAL A 486 4.43 12.98 -11.67
C VAL A 486 4.50 11.75 -10.79
N ILE A 487 3.42 11.48 -10.05
CA ILE A 487 3.23 10.20 -9.35
C ILE A 487 2.44 9.28 -10.29
N GLU A 488 2.98 8.11 -10.56
CA GLU A 488 2.40 7.14 -11.49
C GLU A 488 2.18 5.80 -10.78
N ASN A 489 1.05 5.16 -11.08
CA ASN A 489 0.76 3.80 -10.66
C ASN A 489 0.96 2.88 -11.86
N ASP A 490 1.86 1.92 -11.74
CA ASP A 490 2.06 0.89 -12.75
C ASP A 490 2.43 -0.46 -12.13
N VAL A 491 2.91 -1.40 -12.94
CA VAL A 491 3.30 -2.74 -12.46
C VAL A 491 4.30 -2.70 -11.29
N SER A 492 5.14 -1.67 -11.20
CA SER A 492 6.15 -1.47 -10.15
C SER A 492 5.59 -0.88 -8.86
N GLY A 493 4.29 -0.53 -8.82
CA GLY A 493 3.65 0.14 -7.67
C GLY A 493 3.43 1.63 -7.90
N ARG A 494 3.35 2.39 -6.79
CA ARG A 494 3.18 3.85 -6.81
C ARG A 494 4.53 4.54 -6.73
N CYS A 495 5.01 5.12 -7.83
CA CYS A 495 6.37 5.66 -7.96
C CYS A 495 6.36 7.13 -8.38
N THR A 496 7.41 7.88 -8.03
CA THR A 496 7.72 9.16 -8.67
C THR A 496 8.40 8.90 -10.01
N VAL A 497 7.88 9.52 -11.06
CA VAL A 497 8.33 9.35 -12.44
C VAL A 497 8.64 10.71 -13.03
N GLU A 498 9.79 10.80 -13.69
CA GLU A 498 10.22 11.99 -14.41
C GLU A 498 10.14 11.75 -15.91
N TYR A 499 9.42 12.61 -16.62
CA TYR A 499 9.35 12.62 -18.07
C TYR A 499 10.20 13.74 -18.64
N LYS A 500 10.95 13.43 -19.69
CA LYS A 500 11.67 14.39 -20.53
C LYS A 500 11.22 14.20 -21.96
N ALA A 501 10.44 15.15 -22.47
CA ALA A 501 9.95 15.15 -23.83
C ALA A 501 10.87 16.01 -24.72
N VAL A 502 11.36 15.40 -25.78
CA VAL A 502 12.13 16.03 -26.88
C VAL A 502 11.36 15.76 -28.17
N LYS A 503 11.63 16.51 -29.24
CA LYS A 503 10.95 16.32 -30.53
C LYS A 503 11.12 14.86 -31.01
N GLY A 504 10.00 14.13 -31.14
CA GLY A 504 9.98 12.73 -31.59
C GLY A 504 10.41 11.68 -30.56
N GLN A 505 10.77 12.08 -29.33
CA GLN A 505 11.22 11.12 -28.31
C GLN A 505 10.79 11.56 -26.90
N VAL A 506 10.35 10.60 -26.09
CA VAL A 506 10.03 10.83 -24.67
C VAL A 506 10.82 9.84 -23.83
N THR A 507 11.57 10.34 -22.85
CA THR A 507 12.24 9.50 -21.85
C THR A 507 11.47 9.56 -20.54
N ARG A 508 11.12 8.39 -20.02
CA ARG A 508 10.49 8.18 -18.71
C ARG A 508 11.51 7.55 -17.76
N THR A 509 11.82 8.21 -16.67
CA THR A 509 12.73 7.70 -15.63
C THR A 509 11.97 7.50 -14.34
N LYS A 510 11.99 6.28 -13.78
CA LYS A 510 11.38 6.01 -12.47
C LYS A 510 12.40 6.18 -11.35
N VAL A 511 12.01 6.89 -10.29
CA VAL A 511 12.79 7.00 -9.06
C VAL A 511 12.42 5.81 -8.17
N LEU A 512 13.12 4.69 -8.35
CA LEU A 512 12.77 3.39 -7.75
C LEU A 512 12.71 3.40 -6.21
N ASP A 513 13.48 4.27 -5.55
CA ASP A 513 13.45 4.39 -4.08
C ASP A 513 12.15 5.02 -3.55
N THR A 514 11.39 5.71 -4.40
CA THR A 514 10.07 6.28 -4.03
C THR A 514 8.92 5.32 -4.26
N CYS A 515 9.18 4.16 -4.91
CA CYS A 515 8.14 3.20 -5.23
C CYS A 515 7.59 2.53 -3.97
N LYS A 516 6.32 2.76 -3.68
CA LYS A 516 5.60 2.04 -2.62
C LYS A 516 5.02 0.76 -3.17
N THR A 517 5.54 -0.39 -2.71
CA THR A 517 4.99 -1.73 -2.97
C THR A 517 4.60 -2.39 -1.66
N ALA A 518 3.79 -3.45 -1.75
CA ALA A 518 3.35 -4.22 -0.58
C ALA A 518 4.45 -5.12 0.02
N GLU A 519 5.70 -5.04 -0.46
CA GLU A 519 6.84 -5.83 0.02
C GLU A 519 7.90 -4.95 0.65
N THR A 520 8.19 -5.23 1.93
CA THR A 520 9.36 -4.72 2.64
C THR A 520 10.38 -5.86 2.71
N GLY A 521 11.36 -5.86 1.80
CA GLY A 521 12.63 -6.53 2.08
C GLY A 521 13.33 -5.80 3.23
N PHE A 522 14.21 -6.49 3.95
CA PHE A 522 15.02 -5.88 5.00
C PHE A 522 16.49 -5.80 4.57
N THR A 523 17.16 -4.74 5.00
CA THR A 523 18.62 -4.62 4.95
C THR A 523 19.08 -3.97 6.25
N THR A 524 20.27 -4.32 6.71
CA THR A 524 20.87 -3.64 7.86
C THR A 524 21.25 -2.21 7.47
N PHE A 525 21.12 -1.28 8.41
CA PHE A 525 21.63 0.09 8.30
C PHE A 525 23.17 0.17 8.41
N SER A 526 23.82 -0.92 8.83
CA SER A 526 25.28 -0.98 8.93
C SER A 526 25.93 -0.75 7.58
N GLN A 527 26.79 0.27 7.48
CA GLN A 527 27.55 0.54 6.26
C GLN A 527 28.59 -0.56 5.97
N VAL A 528 29.04 -1.29 7.00
CA VAL A 528 30.07 -2.34 6.83
C VAL A 528 29.43 -3.69 6.48
N LEU A 529 28.41 -4.10 7.24
CA LEU A 529 27.73 -5.40 7.06
C LEU A 529 26.55 -5.33 6.07
N GLY A 530 26.21 -4.13 5.61
CA GLY A 530 25.12 -3.88 4.70
C GLY A 530 25.38 -4.30 3.26
N VAL A 531 24.30 -4.20 2.49
CA VAL A 531 24.30 -4.45 1.05
C VAL A 531 23.98 -3.13 0.35
N GLY A 532 24.96 -2.60 -0.38
CA GLY A 532 24.76 -1.45 -1.25
C GLY A 532 23.85 -1.82 -2.41
N ARG A 533 22.81 -1.01 -2.64
CA ARG A 533 21.87 -1.13 -3.75
C ARG A 533 22.05 0.04 -4.71
N LYS A 534 22.16 -0.25 -6.00
CA LYS A 534 22.03 0.74 -7.07
C LYS A 534 20.95 0.27 -8.03
N SER A 535 19.96 1.11 -8.30
CA SER A 535 18.86 0.73 -9.19
C SER A 535 18.53 1.86 -10.15
N SER A 536 18.14 1.51 -11.37
CA SER A 536 17.76 2.47 -12.42
C SER A 536 16.68 1.85 -13.29
N SER A 537 15.64 2.63 -13.62
CA SER A 537 14.59 2.21 -14.55
C SER A 537 14.30 3.35 -15.51
N VAL A 538 14.56 3.12 -16.80
CA VAL A 538 14.44 4.11 -17.86
C VAL A 538 13.66 3.49 -19.02
N THR A 539 12.63 4.18 -19.49
CA THR A 539 11.91 3.84 -20.71
C THR A 539 12.07 4.96 -21.72
N THR A 540 12.52 4.62 -22.93
CA THR A 540 12.63 5.54 -24.05
C THR A 540 11.55 5.22 -25.07
N PHE A 541 10.68 6.18 -25.32
CA PHE A 541 9.64 6.13 -26.33
C PHE A 541 10.08 6.91 -27.57
N THR A 542 10.08 6.26 -28.72
CA THR A 542 10.22 6.92 -30.02
C THR A 542 8.83 7.12 -30.60
N LEU A 543 8.52 8.36 -30.97
CA LEU A 543 7.22 8.75 -31.46
C LEU A 543 7.28 9.06 -32.96
N GLU A 544 6.30 8.54 -33.70
CA GLU A 544 6.03 8.86 -35.09
C GLU A 544 4.60 9.42 -35.17
N ASP A 545 4.44 10.62 -35.75
CA ASP A 545 3.20 11.39 -35.75
C ASP A 545 2.53 11.56 -34.36
N GLY A 546 3.35 11.56 -33.32
CA GLY A 546 2.91 11.71 -31.94
C GLY A 546 2.30 10.45 -31.30
N PHE A 547 2.40 9.30 -31.98
CA PHE A 547 2.05 7.96 -31.50
C PHE A 547 3.30 7.12 -31.24
N ILE A 548 3.19 6.05 -30.45
CA ILE A 548 4.32 5.20 -30.07
C ILE A 548 4.72 4.32 -31.26
N HIS A 549 5.86 4.62 -31.89
CA HIS A 549 6.51 3.72 -32.85
C HIS A 549 7.33 2.66 -32.12
N SER A 550 8.07 3.04 -31.08
CA SER A 550 8.73 2.06 -30.21
C SER A 550 8.85 2.52 -28.76
N ALA A 551 8.87 1.55 -27.85
CA ALA A 551 9.14 1.74 -26.43
C ALA A 551 10.21 0.74 -25.98
N VAL A 552 11.34 1.24 -25.52
CA VAL A 552 12.45 0.43 -24.99
C VAL A 552 12.62 0.76 -23.51
N ALA A 553 12.30 -0.19 -22.64
CA ALA A 553 12.53 -0.07 -21.20
C ALA A 553 13.73 -0.90 -20.78
N GLU A 554 14.59 -0.32 -19.95
CA GLU A 554 15.69 -1.01 -19.28
C GLU A 554 15.64 -0.72 -17.79
N GLU A 555 15.61 -1.77 -16.99
CA GLU A 555 15.62 -1.72 -15.53
C GLU A 555 16.79 -2.55 -15.00
N THR A 556 17.62 -1.94 -14.18
CA THR A 556 18.82 -2.56 -13.62
C THR A 556 18.78 -2.48 -12.10
N HIS A 557 19.08 -3.59 -11.43
CA HIS A 557 19.34 -3.65 -10.00
C HIS A 557 20.71 -4.28 -9.75
N SER A 558 21.59 -3.54 -9.11
CA SER A 558 22.90 -4.01 -8.67
C SER A 558 22.94 -4.06 -7.14
N LEU A 559 23.35 -5.20 -6.61
CA LEU A 559 23.52 -5.46 -5.18
C LEU A 559 24.97 -5.82 -4.92
N ALA A 560 25.60 -5.23 -3.91
CA ALA A 560 26.97 -5.54 -3.52
C ALA A 560 27.10 -5.57 -2.00
N VAL A 561 27.73 -6.61 -1.46
CA VAL A 561 28.06 -6.66 -0.03
C VAL A 561 29.14 -5.60 0.25
N ASN A 562 28.91 -4.70 1.20
CA ASN A 562 29.79 -3.55 1.41
C ASN A 562 31.19 -3.96 1.87
N SER A 563 31.29 -4.90 2.83
CA SER A 563 32.55 -5.47 3.30
C SER A 563 33.28 -6.31 2.24
N ARG A 564 32.58 -6.78 1.21
CA ARG A 564 33.16 -7.62 0.15
C ARG A 564 32.52 -7.31 -1.20
N ARG A 565 32.97 -6.22 -1.84
CA ARG A 565 32.45 -5.77 -3.14
C ARG A 565 32.60 -6.78 -4.29
N SER A 566 33.42 -7.82 -4.13
CA SER A 566 33.50 -8.94 -5.08
C SER A 566 32.29 -9.89 -5.02
N ALA A 567 31.56 -9.90 -3.90
CA ALA A 567 30.27 -10.57 -3.77
C ALA A 567 29.16 -9.58 -4.19
N ALA A 568 28.90 -9.55 -5.50
CA ALA A 568 27.94 -8.63 -6.08
C ALA A 568 27.16 -9.29 -7.22
N ALA A 569 25.88 -8.95 -7.32
CA ALA A 569 24.95 -9.45 -8.33
C ALA A 569 24.29 -8.29 -9.07
N LYS A 570 23.99 -8.50 -10.34
CA LYS A 570 23.27 -7.56 -11.20
C LYS A 570 22.10 -8.28 -11.85
N VAL A 571 20.93 -7.67 -11.79
CA VAL A 571 19.75 -8.06 -12.56
C VAL A 571 19.48 -6.96 -13.57
N VAL A 572 19.33 -7.33 -14.83
CA VAL A 572 18.92 -6.43 -15.91
C VAL A 572 17.65 -6.99 -16.52
N SER A 573 16.60 -6.18 -16.57
CA SER A 573 15.40 -6.47 -17.33
C SER A 573 15.29 -5.49 -18.48
N ARG A 574 14.99 -5.99 -19.67
CA ARG A 574 14.79 -5.16 -20.86
C ARG A 574 13.47 -5.53 -21.50
N GLN A 575 12.69 -4.52 -21.88
CA GLN A 575 11.47 -4.66 -22.65
C GLN A 575 11.58 -3.84 -23.93
N THR A 576 11.08 -4.39 -25.03
CA THR A 576 11.00 -3.70 -26.31
C THR A 576 9.62 -3.93 -26.89
N LEU A 577 8.93 -2.85 -27.23
CA LEU A 577 7.67 -2.85 -27.96
C LEU A 577 7.88 -2.02 -29.23
N THR A 578 7.63 -2.58 -30.40
CA THR A 578 7.86 -1.90 -31.68
C THR A 578 6.64 -2.08 -32.59
N LEU A 579 6.15 -0.98 -33.15
CA LEU A 579 5.06 -1.00 -34.13
C LEU A 579 5.57 -1.63 -35.43
N VAL A 580 4.87 -2.65 -35.90
CA VAL A 580 5.21 -3.40 -37.13
C VAL A 580 4.29 -2.99 -38.28
N GLY A 581 3.06 -2.59 -37.98
CA GLY A 581 2.11 -2.11 -38.98
C GLY A 581 0.74 -1.81 -38.38
N THR A 582 -0.16 -1.39 -39.25
CA THR A 582 -1.56 -1.11 -38.89
C THR A 582 -2.52 -1.71 -39.91
N GLU A 583 -3.68 -2.15 -39.45
CA GLU A 583 -4.75 -2.74 -40.27
C GLU A 583 -6.10 -2.13 -39.90
N ALA A 584 -7.14 -2.44 -40.68
CA ALA A 584 -8.51 -2.09 -40.32
C ALA A 584 -8.92 -2.82 -39.03
N GLY A 585 -9.35 -2.05 -38.03
CA GLY A 585 -9.74 -2.53 -36.71
C GLY A 585 -11.25 -2.69 -36.54
N PRO A 586 -11.68 -3.25 -35.40
CA PRO A 586 -13.10 -3.34 -35.07
C PRO A 586 -13.71 -1.96 -34.78
N LEU A 587 -15.03 -1.86 -34.95
CA LEU A 587 -15.80 -0.69 -34.58
C LEU A 587 -15.82 -0.49 -33.06
N GLU A 588 -15.91 0.77 -32.64
CA GLU A 588 -16.07 1.14 -31.24
C GLU A 588 -17.38 0.58 -30.64
N ALA A 589 -17.31 0.16 -29.38
CA ALA A 589 -18.47 -0.27 -28.62
C ALA A 589 -19.32 0.93 -28.18
N ALA A 590 -20.64 0.78 -28.28
CA ALA A 590 -21.57 1.77 -27.76
C ALA A 590 -21.64 1.69 -26.22
N GLY A 591 -21.59 2.85 -25.55
CA GLY A 591 -21.76 2.93 -24.10
C GLY A 591 -21.45 4.32 -23.56
N THR A 592 -22.06 4.68 -22.43
CA THR A 592 -21.84 5.99 -21.80
C THR A 592 -20.70 5.99 -20.78
N ASP A 593 -20.41 4.83 -20.18
CA ASP A 593 -19.32 4.65 -19.22
C ASP A 593 -18.53 3.36 -19.50
N VAL A 594 -17.24 3.38 -19.16
CA VAL A 594 -16.31 2.25 -19.37
C VAL A 594 -16.78 0.98 -18.65
N ALA A 595 -17.36 1.07 -17.46
CA ALA A 595 -17.81 -0.11 -16.72
C ALA A 595 -18.97 -0.82 -17.44
N GLU A 596 -19.86 -0.07 -18.09
CA GLU A 596 -20.95 -0.61 -18.90
C GLU A 596 -20.40 -1.34 -20.14
N VAL A 597 -19.46 -0.69 -20.84
CA VAL A 597 -18.80 -1.26 -22.03
C VAL A 597 -18.01 -2.54 -21.70
N VAL A 598 -17.24 -2.55 -20.60
CA VAL A 598 -16.50 -3.75 -20.19
C VAL A 598 -17.47 -4.89 -19.86
N LYS A 599 -18.58 -4.59 -19.18
CA LYS A 599 -19.60 -5.59 -18.82
C LYS A 599 -20.33 -6.14 -20.04
N SER A 600 -20.56 -5.32 -21.07
CA SER A 600 -21.19 -5.77 -22.32
C SER A 600 -20.26 -6.65 -23.17
N ILE A 601 -18.94 -6.48 -23.06
CA ILE A 601 -17.95 -7.32 -23.74
C ILE A 601 -17.90 -8.72 -23.12
N ASP A 602 -17.66 -8.81 -21.80
CA ASP A 602 -17.73 -10.07 -21.07
C ASP A 602 -17.93 -9.79 -19.58
N ALA A 603 -19.00 -10.34 -18.99
CA ALA A 603 -19.29 -10.22 -17.57
C ALA A 603 -18.19 -10.82 -16.67
N LYS A 604 -17.27 -11.61 -17.24
CA LYS A 604 -16.13 -12.21 -16.54
C LYS A 604 -14.91 -11.31 -16.36
N LEU A 605 -14.91 -10.14 -17.00
CA LEU A 605 -13.86 -9.15 -16.86
C LEU A 605 -14.04 -8.39 -15.55
N ALA A 606 -12.94 -8.25 -14.79
CA ALA A 606 -12.93 -7.52 -13.55
C ALA A 606 -11.83 -6.46 -13.56
N ALA A 607 -12.08 -5.32 -12.90
CA ALA A 607 -11.05 -4.35 -12.61
C ALA A 607 -10.11 -4.92 -11.52
N VAL A 608 -8.89 -5.31 -11.91
CA VAL A 608 -7.91 -5.97 -11.02
C VAL A 608 -6.72 -5.09 -10.65
N GLY A 609 -6.72 -3.82 -11.06
CA GLY A 609 -5.65 -2.87 -10.78
C GLY A 609 -4.36 -3.13 -11.57
N ILE A 610 -3.56 -2.07 -11.77
CA ILE A 610 -2.33 -2.12 -12.59
C ILE A 610 -1.08 -2.59 -11.82
N ILE A 611 -1.10 -2.50 -10.49
CA ILE A 611 0.00 -2.90 -9.61
C ILE A 611 0.12 -4.43 -9.58
N ALA A 612 1.35 -4.95 -9.58
CA ALA A 612 1.60 -6.39 -9.57
C ALA A 612 1.05 -7.08 -8.30
N ASP A 613 0.42 -8.24 -8.50
CA ASP A 613 -0.01 -9.11 -7.40
C ASP A 613 1.19 -9.91 -6.85
N LYS A 614 1.17 -10.24 -5.56
CA LYS A 614 2.17 -11.13 -4.97
C LYS A 614 2.03 -12.55 -5.52
N VAL A 615 3.16 -13.13 -5.94
CA VAL A 615 3.21 -14.51 -6.40
C VAL A 615 4.06 -15.32 -5.43
N LYS A 616 3.43 -16.22 -4.68
CA LYS A 616 4.15 -17.23 -3.90
C LYS A 616 4.53 -18.41 -4.82
N SER A 617 5.80 -18.78 -4.84
CA SER A 617 6.25 -19.99 -5.53
C SER A 617 5.66 -21.22 -4.83
N LYS A 618 4.71 -21.91 -5.46
CA LYS A 618 4.28 -23.24 -4.99
C LYS A 618 5.37 -24.23 -5.39
N CYS A 619 6.18 -24.67 -4.43
CA CYS A 619 7.12 -25.75 -4.70
C CYS A 619 6.37 -27.08 -4.78
N LYS A 620 6.67 -27.89 -5.81
CA LYS A 620 6.20 -29.27 -5.93
C LYS A 620 7.35 -30.20 -5.56
N GLY A 621 7.14 -31.06 -4.55
CA GLY A 621 8.16 -32.00 -4.10
C GLY A 621 9.35 -31.38 -3.36
N CYS A 622 9.19 -30.18 -2.78
CA CYS A 622 10.20 -29.67 -1.85
C CYS A 622 10.14 -30.47 -0.54
N PRO A 623 11.29 -30.71 0.10
CA PRO A 623 11.30 -31.28 1.44
C PRO A 623 10.58 -30.34 2.42
N THR A 624 9.85 -30.95 3.35
CA THR A 624 9.33 -30.27 4.54
C THR A 624 10.47 -29.68 5.36
N LEU A 625 10.18 -28.72 6.24
CA LEU A 625 11.20 -28.19 7.15
C LEU A 625 11.87 -29.31 7.96
N PHE A 626 11.11 -30.33 8.33
CA PHE A 626 11.59 -31.48 9.09
C PHE A 626 12.55 -32.35 8.28
N GLU A 627 12.22 -32.68 7.03
CA GLU A 627 13.10 -33.45 6.14
C GLU A 627 14.40 -32.68 5.85
N HIS A 628 14.32 -31.35 5.67
CA HIS A 628 15.50 -30.52 5.49
C HIS A 628 16.35 -30.44 6.77
N TRP A 629 15.72 -30.38 7.94
CA TRP A 629 16.43 -30.47 9.22
C TRP A 629 17.19 -31.79 9.34
N GLN A 630 16.55 -32.92 9.03
CA GLN A 630 17.19 -34.23 9.07
C GLN A 630 18.39 -34.36 8.13
N SER A 631 18.34 -33.73 6.94
CA SER A 631 19.47 -33.77 6.00
C SER A 631 20.67 -32.93 6.45
N GLU A 632 20.43 -31.83 7.18
CA GLU A 632 21.47 -30.88 7.58
C GLU A 632 21.99 -31.08 9.01
N GLN A 633 21.25 -31.78 9.88
CA GLN A 633 21.55 -31.94 11.32
C GLN A 633 23.00 -32.35 11.59
N LYS A 634 23.52 -33.35 10.87
CA LYS A 634 24.90 -33.86 11.04
C LYS A 634 25.99 -32.79 10.81
N GLN A 635 25.71 -31.82 9.94
CA GLN A 635 26.64 -30.71 9.66
C GLN A 635 26.60 -29.64 10.76
N LEU A 636 25.53 -29.60 11.55
CA LEU A 636 25.28 -28.62 12.61
C LEU A 636 25.62 -29.14 14.02
N GLU A 637 26.12 -30.38 14.12
CA GLU A 637 26.66 -30.93 15.36
C GLU A 637 27.87 -30.12 15.86
N PRO A 638 28.09 -29.98 17.18
CA PRO A 638 29.18 -29.19 17.76
C PRO A 638 30.56 -29.49 17.16
N ALA A 639 30.85 -30.77 16.89
CA ALA A 639 32.11 -31.22 16.31
C ALA A 639 32.34 -30.78 14.84
N SER A 640 31.28 -30.37 14.13
CA SER A 640 31.34 -29.95 12.71
C SER A 640 31.24 -28.44 12.51
N LEU A 641 30.97 -27.65 13.57
CA LEU A 641 30.70 -26.21 13.45
C LEU A 641 31.86 -25.39 12.88
N SER A 642 33.11 -25.84 13.03
CA SER A 642 34.29 -25.18 12.46
C SER A 642 34.46 -25.44 10.95
N LYS A 643 33.73 -26.40 10.37
CA LYS A 643 33.80 -26.72 8.94
C LYS A 643 32.98 -25.72 8.13
N ALA A 644 33.44 -25.37 6.93
CA ALA A 644 32.71 -24.48 6.02
C ALA A 644 31.35 -25.04 5.53
N THR A 645 31.07 -26.32 5.78
CA THR A 645 29.75 -26.93 5.52
C THR A 645 28.70 -26.45 6.51
N ALA A 646 29.03 -26.34 7.80
CA ALA A 646 28.11 -25.91 8.85
C ALA A 646 27.42 -24.56 8.57
N PRO A 647 28.12 -23.45 8.24
CA PRO A 647 27.45 -22.19 7.93
C PRO A 647 26.63 -22.24 6.64
N ARG A 648 27.01 -23.08 5.65
CA ARG A 648 26.19 -23.26 4.44
C ARG A 648 24.88 -23.99 4.76
N SER A 649 24.97 -25.09 5.51
CA SER A 649 23.83 -25.85 6.01
C SER A 649 22.91 -24.99 6.86
N PHE A 650 23.46 -24.18 7.76
CA PHE A 650 22.70 -23.24 8.58
C PHE A 650 21.96 -22.20 7.73
N LEU A 651 22.63 -21.58 6.76
CA LEU A 651 22.01 -20.60 5.86
C LEU A 651 20.93 -21.23 4.98
N ALA A 652 21.11 -22.47 4.51
CA ALA A 652 20.11 -23.21 3.75
C ALA A 652 18.86 -23.52 4.61
N LEU A 653 19.07 -24.02 5.84
CA LEU A 653 17.98 -24.29 6.79
C LEU A 653 17.23 -23.01 7.15
N LEU A 654 17.92 -21.88 7.38
CA LEU A 654 17.31 -20.60 7.68
C LEU A 654 16.35 -20.12 6.57
N GLN A 655 16.64 -20.42 5.31
CA GLN A 655 15.74 -20.10 4.18
C GLN A 655 14.47 -20.96 4.20
N SER A 656 14.55 -22.19 4.68
CA SER A 656 13.36 -23.04 4.89
C SER A 656 12.55 -22.59 6.10
N ILE A 657 13.21 -22.25 7.22
CA ILE A 657 12.54 -21.73 8.43
C ILE A 657 11.73 -20.48 8.12
N ARG A 658 12.29 -19.53 7.34
CA ARG A 658 11.58 -18.30 6.92
C ARG A 658 10.30 -18.54 6.12
N LYS A 659 10.11 -19.73 5.56
CA LYS A 659 8.93 -20.12 4.77
C LYS A 659 7.99 -21.06 5.52
N ALA A 660 8.44 -21.60 6.66
CA ALA A 660 7.72 -22.60 7.42
C ALA A 660 6.67 -21.98 8.34
N SER A 661 5.67 -22.78 8.72
CA SER A 661 4.70 -22.37 9.74
C SER A 661 5.28 -22.52 11.15
N LYS A 662 4.63 -21.89 12.13
CA LYS A 662 4.94 -22.06 13.57
C LYS A 662 4.94 -23.53 13.97
N ASP A 663 3.97 -24.31 13.50
CA ASP A 663 3.83 -25.74 13.85
C ASP A 663 4.96 -26.59 13.29
N GLU A 664 5.42 -26.31 12.07
CA GLU A 664 6.56 -27.00 11.47
C GLU A 664 7.84 -26.73 12.23
N ILE A 665 8.06 -25.48 12.66
CA ILE A 665 9.22 -25.10 13.48
C ILE A 665 9.16 -25.79 14.84
N LEU A 666 7.99 -25.80 15.50
CA LEU A 666 7.79 -26.44 16.79
C LEU A 666 8.09 -27.95 16.73
N LYS A 667 7.64 -28.63 15.66
CA LYS A 667 7.94 -30.06 15.43
C LYS A 667 9.45 -30.33 15.37
N VAL A 668 10.21 -29.47 14.67
CA VAL A 668 11.67 -29.60 14.60
C VAL A 668 12.29 -29.42 15.98
N LEU A 669 11.91 -28.37 16.72
CA LEU A 669 12.43 -28.10 18.06
C LEU A 669 12.16 -29.24 19.05
N GLN A 670 10.95 -29.79 19.04
CA GLN A 670 10.57 -30.94 19.88
C GLN A 670 11.32 -32.23 19.51
N SER A 671 11.70 -32.41 18.24
CA SER A 671 12.50 -33.57 17.84
C SER A 671 13.93 -33.48 18.35
N ALA A 672 14.52 -32.28 18.35
CA ALA A 672 15.86 -32.03 18.84
C ALA A 672 15.96 -32.15 20.37
N SER A 673 14.90 -31.78 21.11
CA SER A 673 14.86 -31.95 22.57
C SER A 673 14.82 -33.42 23.01
N LYS A 674 14.36 -34.33 22.15
CA LYS A 674 14.38 -35.78 22.42
C LYS A 674 15.73 -36.44 22.14
N THR A 675 16.63 -35.76 21.42
CA THR A 675 17.97 -36.29 21.08
C THR A 675 19.04 -35.83 22.09
N SER A 676 18.68 -34.96 23.04
CA SER A 676 19.58 -34.32 24.01
C SER A 676 19.31 -34.71 25.47
N LEU A 677 18.52 -35.78 25.69
CA LEU A 677 18.24 -36.37 27.00
C LEU A 677 18.71 -37.82 27.06
#